data_AF-A0A9Q4L2H4-F1
#
_entry.id   AF-A0A9Q4L2H4-F1
#
_cell.length_a   1.000
_cell.length_b   1.000
_cell.length_c   1.000
_cell.angle_alpha   90.00
_cell.angle_beta   90.00
_cell.angle_gamma   90.00
#
_symmetry.space_group_name_H-M   'P 1'
#
loop_
_entity.id
_entity.type
_entity.pdbx_description
1 polymer ?
#
loop_
_entity_poly.entity_id
_entity_poly.type
_entity_poly.pdbx_seq_one_letter_code
_entity_poly.pdbx_strand_id
1 'polypeptide(L)'
;MSEQPDERSTPVTEAADDYPSRRRVLQAAAAAGGIAALGGVTVGQDTETIELGGETSGWMGRSPSDIEGETNPTLELQEGTTYEITWENVDGAAHNIAILDSEGNELESTEIITGEGETQTLEFEATSEMAEYYCVVHPNTMRGSIELSSGGGGQQEAAGQMEGFFQSGTEIGVQTIAEGMTAPTDMAVADEGRYFVTDQTGELWVVTDDGLQDEPFLDVSDRMVELGTFQGDYADPNSEYDERGLLGVDPHPDFSENGRLFVHYSAPPNDETPDGWSHVEVVSEFQANDDMTAADPESERVLMEFQKPQYNHDAGPMAFGPDGYLYVPMGDGGGANDDMEGHVEDWYDDNAGGNGQDVSENLLGSILRIDVDSEGDDRPYGIPDDNPLADSEEAYPEHYAWGFRNPFGISFDSDDRLFVADVGQNLFEEVDIVESGGNYGWNVKEGTHCFSTENPGSPPEDCPDSAPDEAPYDGQELQDPIVEYPHTYQEQIVGIAIVGGHVYEADAVQELNGKYIFGDWTADPARQSPQGRLLAATEPDGGGGQMAEDAGGNETNATNATNATDVPEIEQEGFVNETNDTNATNATDAPDVEQEGLENETNETNATNETAGGDMPTADGDGQEQVVPRDELWDMEELQVAGTEDGSFPYFVRQFGQDDDGNVYVLANQAGVPEGDTGAVMQIVPPGEGESLSPPEEGDGGADAGDSEGNETDAGNETANQTEIEEEGFENETDNESNATVDE
;
A
#
# COMPACT_ATOMS: atom_id res chain seq x y z
N MET A 1 18.02 -9.72 59.94
CA MET A 1 17.72 -11.08 60.44
C MET A 1 17.05 -11.74 59.25
N SER A 2 17.74 -12.57 58.47
CA SER A 2 18.25 -13.92 58.82
C SER A 2 17.06 -14.89 59.06
N GLU A 3 16.97 -16.06 58.44
CA GLU A 3 17.98 -16.93 57.79
C GLU A 3 17.49 -17.62 56.49
N GLN A 4 18.42 -17.93 55.57
CA GLN A 4 18.52 -19.23 54.88
C GLN A 4 19.56 -20.10 55.65
N PRO A 5 19.74 -21.43 55.43
CA PRO A 5 19.19 -22.32 54.39
C PRO A 5 18.62 -23.66 54.96
N ASP A 6 18.34 -24.66 54.11
CA ASP A 6 19.13 -25.94 54.10
C ASP A 6 18.77 -26.88 52.91
N GLU A 7 19.70 -27.75 52.52
CA GLU A 7 19.58 -28.71 51.40
C GLU A 7 19.04 -30.11 51.81
N ARG A 8 18.54 -30.90 50.82
CA ARG A 8 19.09 -32.23 50.37
C ARG A 8 18.05 -33.21 49.77
N SER A 9 18.36 -33.82 48.61
CA SER A 9 18.92 -35.20 48.48
C SER A 9 18.63 -35.87 47.11
N THR A 10 19.69 -36.20 46.35
CA THR A 10 19.66 -37.15 45.21
C THR A 10 19.81 -38.61 45.66
N PRO A 11 19.49 -39.61 44.81
CA PRO A 11 20.56 -40.53 44.36
C PRO A 11 20.41 -41.25 42.98
N VAL A 12 21.56 -41.51 42.31
CA VAL A 12 21.90 -42.74 41.50
C VAL A 12 21.12 -42.95 40.17
N THR A 13 21.70 -42.67 38.98
CA THR A 13 22.65 -43.48 38.11
C THR A 13 22.09 -44.82 37.60
N GLU A 14 22.45 -45.43 36.45
CA GLU A 14 23.52 -45.40 35.39
C GLU A 14 22.83 -45.83 34.03
N ALA A 15 23.32 -45.86 32.78
CA ALA A 15 24.55 -45.58 31.98
C ALA A 15 24.21 -45.91 30.47
N ALA A 16 24.92 -45.61 29.37
CA ALA A 16 26.05 -44.74 28.94
C ALA A 16 26.19 -44.82 27.37
N ASP A 17 27.39 -44.56 26.79
CA ASP A 17 27.88 -44.82 25.40
C ASP A 17 27.43 -43.85 24.25
N ASP A 18 28.27 -43.36 23.31
CA ASP A 18 29.76 -43.25 23.23
C ASP A 18 30.28 -42.30 22.09
N TYR A 19 31.08 -41.24 22.44
CA TYR A 19 32.07 -40.46 21.62
C TYR A 19 31.75 -39.82 20.23
N PRO A 20 32.60 -38.90 19.67
CA PRO A 20 33.73 -38.12 20.24
C PRO A 20 33.74 -36.60 19.92
N SER A 21 34.31 -35.77 20.81
CA SER A 21 34.67 -34.37 20.51
C SER A 21 36.14 -34.19 20.07
N ARG A 22 36.47 -33.06 19.42
CA ARG A 22 37.85 -32.67 19.05
C ARG A 22 38.13 -31.17 19.23
N ARG A 23 38.69 -30.80 20.38
CA ARG A 23 39.34 -29.48 20.55
C ARG A 23 40.64 -29.38 19.74
N ARG A 24 40.87 -28.21 19.13
CA ARG A 24 42.20 -27.62 18.92
C ARG A 24 42.16 -26.15 19.30
N VAL A 25 43.25 -25.68 19.92
CA VAL A 25 43.49 -24.27 20.23
C VAL A 25 44.83 -23.92 19.59
N LEU A 26 44.90 -22.80 18.88
CA LEU A 26 46.15 -22.22 18.39
C LEU A 26 46.14 -20.72 18.60
N GLN A 27 46.90 -20.24 19.57
CA GLN A 27 47.33 -18.85 19.62
C GLN A 27 48.49 -18.64 18.65
N ALA A 28 48.42 -17.63 17.81
CA ALA A 28 49.54 -17.11 17.02
C ALA A 28 49.95 -15.71 17.54
N ALA A 29 51.20 -15.31 17.32
CA ALA A 29 51.70 -14.01 17.74
C ALA A 29 52.68 -13.44 16.71
N ALA A 30 52.53 -12.16 16.36
CA ALA A 30 53.26 -11.52 15.26
C ALA A 30 54.76 -11.31 15.55
N ALA A 31 55.61 -11.62 14.55
CA ALA A 31 57.00 -11.13 14.45
C ALA A 31 57.53 -11.26 13.00
N ALA A 32 58.15 -10.20 12.48
CA ALA A 32 58.42 -10.07 11.04
C ALA A 32 59.82 -10.52 10.55
N GLY A 33 59.88 -10.93 9.28
CA GLY A 33 60.97 -10.53 8.36
C GLY A 33 61.98 -11.61 7.89
N GLY A 34 62.03 -11.85 6.57
CA GLY A 34 63.15 -12.56 5.93
C GLY A 34 62.96 -12.96 4.46
N ILE A 35 63.42 -12.15 3.50
CA ILE A 35 63.35 -12.47 2.06
C ILE A 35 64.44 -13.47 1.64
N ALA A 36 64.03 -14.60 1.03
CA ALA A 36 64.90 -15.42 0.17
C ALA A 36 64.09 -16.28 -0.82
N ALA A 37 64.05 -15.89 -2.09
CA ALA A 37 63.25 -16.58 -3.11
C ALA A 37 63.94 -17.83 -3.72
N LEU A 38 63.18 -18.91 -3.88
CA LEU A 38 63.36 -19.92 -4.94
C LEU A 38 61.97 -20.40 -5.38
N GLY A 39 61.70 -20.35 -6.69
CA GLY A 39 60.35 -20.52 -7.21
C GLY A 39 59.89 -21.98 -7.34
N GLY A 40 58.70 -22.24 -6.84
CA GLY A 40 57.72 -23.16 -7.42
C GLY A 40 56.36 -22.45 -7.35
N VAL A 41 55.58 -22.47 -8.43
CA VAL A 41 54.21 -21.93 -8.39
C VAL A 41 53.31 -22.98 -7.77
N THR A 42 53.20 -22.94 -6.45
CA THR A 42 51.91 -23.20 -5.80
C THR A 42 51.06 -21.97 -6.04
N VAL A 43 49.89 -22.14 -6.64
CA VAL A 43 48.78 -21.22 -6.36
C VAL A 43 48.39 -21.53 -4.92
N GLY A 44 48.60 -20.56 -4.01
CA GLY A 44 47.73 -20.46 -2.85
C GLY A 44 46.51 -19.69 -3.30
N GLN A 45 45.33 -20.03 -2.77
CA GLN A 45 44.33 -18.99 -2.55
C GLN A 45 44.95 -18.05 -1.50
N ASP A 46 44.93 -16.75 -1.79
CA ASP A 46 45.29 -15.74 -0.79
C ASP A 46 44.04 -15.57 0.09
N THR A 47 44.18 -15.82 1.40
CA THR A 47 43.07 -15.65 2.36
C THR A 47 42.88 -14.17 2.62
N GLU A 48 41.65 -13.68 2.44
CA GLU A 48 41.29 -12.28 2.68
C GLU A 48 40.76 -12.12 4.11
N THR A 49 41.03 -10.98 4.76
CA THR A 49 40.77 -10.77 6.20
C THR A 49 39.83 -9.60 6.42
N ILE A 50 38.77 -9.86 7.17
CA ILE A 50 37.74 -8.89 7.57
C ILE A 50 37.90 -8.66 9.07
N GLU A 51 37.86 -7.40 9.53
CA GLU A 51 37.90 -7.04 10.95
C GLU A 51 36.63 -6.29 11.37
N LEU A 52 35.99 -6.74 12.45
CA LEU A 52 34.77 -6.15 13.04
C LEU A 52 34.94 -5.83 14.54
N GLY A 53 34.14 -4.91 15.05
CA GLY A 53 33.90 -4.68 16.48
C GLY A 53 32.48 -5.08 16.86
N GLY A 54 32.32 -5.97 17.83
CA GLY A 54 31.01 -6.35 18.39
C GLY A 54 30.62 -5.45 19.55
N GLU A 55 29.56 -4.65 19.35
CA GLU A 55 28.88 -3.84 20.36
C GLU A 55 27.38 -4.12 20.30
N THR A 56 26.65 -3.98 21.42
CA THR A 56 25.21 -4.29 21.50
C THR A 56 24.32 -3.48 20.55
N SER A 57 24.84 -2.39 19.97
CA SER A 57 24.19 -1.58 18.93
C SER A 57 24.47 -2.03 17.49
N GLY A 58 25.40 -2.97 17.26
CA GLY A 58 25.73 -3.48 15.92
C GLY A 58 27.18 -3.97 15.74
N TRP A 59 27.44 -4.59 14.59
CA TRP A 59 28.78 -4.93 14.14
C TRP A 59 29.45 -3.73 13.49
N MET A 60 30.39 -3.10 14.18
CA MET A 60 31.15 -1.96 13.65
C MET A 60 32.27 -2.44 12.72
N GLY A 61 32.22 -2.09 11.44
CA GLY A 61 33.25 -2.46 10.45
C GLY A 61 34.59 -1.75 10.68
N ARG A 62 35.72 -2.44 10.41
CA ARG A 62 37.08 -1.93 10.68
C ARG A 62 38.14 -2.26 9.61
N SER A 63 37.98 -3.36 8.88
CA SER A 63 38.84 -3.74 7.75
C SER A 63 38.06 -4.70 6.84
N PRO A 64 38.10 -4.60 5.50
CA PRO A 64 38.84 -3.62 4.68
C PRO A 64 38.44 -2.16 4.93
N SER A 65 39.16 -1.22 4.31
CA SER A 65 38.84 0.22 4.39
C SER A 65 37.43 0.57 3.92
N ASP A 66 36.88 -0.32 3.11
CA ASP A 66 35.66 -0.11 2.35
C ASP A 66 34.43 -0.59 3.17
N ILE A 67 34.65 -0.92 4.46
CA ILE A 67 33.65 -1.06 5.53
C ILE A 67 34.06 -0.30 6.83
N GLU A 68 35.08 0.58 6.79
CA GLU A 68 35.68 1.16 8.02
C GLU A 68 34.79 2.25 8.65
N GLY A 69 33.98 1.88 9.65
CA GLY A 69 33.10 2.77 10.40
C GLY A 69 31.60 2.57 10.16
N GLU A 70 31.23 1.64 9.28
CA GLU A 70 29.84 1.23 9.05
C GLU A 70 29.30 0.36 10.19
N THR A 71 27.99 0.37 10.39
CA THR A 71 27.29 -0.51 11.34
C THR A 71 26.54 -1.58 10.57
N ASN A 72 26.80 -2.85 10.89
CA ASN A 72 26.31 -4.03 10.18
C ASN A 72 26.62 -4.04 8.66
N PRO A 73 27.87 -3.75 8.23
CA PRO A 73 28.21 -3.62 6.81
C PRO A 73 27.94 -4.90 6.01
N THR A 74 27.49 -4.73 4.77
CA THR A 74 27.45 -5.79 3.75
C THR A 74 28.85 -6.35 3.52
N LEU A 75 29.01 -7.66 3.59
CA LEU A 75 30.29 -8.31 3.28
C LEU A 75 30.32 -8.74 1.81
N GLU A 76 30.91 -7.91 0.94
CA GLU A 76 31.27 -8.30 -0.43
C GLU A 76 32.34 -9.41 -0.40
N LEU A 77 31.94 -10.64 -0.76
CA LEU A 77 32.82 -11.80 -0.88
C LEU A 77 32.96 -12.25 -2.36
N GLN A 78 33.90 -13.16 -2.62
CA GLN A 78 34.04 -13.86 -3.89
C GLN A 78 33.83 -15.37 -3.69
N GLU A 79 32.90 -15.98 -4.42
CA GLU A 79 32.59 -17.42 -4.29
C GLU A 79 33.85 -18.29 -4.53
N GLY A 80 34.11 -19.23 -3.62
CA GLY A 80 35.29 -20.09 -3.65
C GLY A 80 36.59 -19.45 -3.14
N THR A 81 36.53 -18.22 -2.61
CA THR A 81 37.63 -17.59 -1.86
C THR A 81 37.47 -17.91 -0.37
N THR A 82 38.60 -18.11 0.31
CA THR A 82 38.64 -18.35 1.76
C THR A 82 38.79 -17.01 2.49
N TYR A 83 37.91 -16.73 3.45
CA TYR A 83 37.89 -15.52 4.26
C TYR A 83 38.21 -15.82 5.73
N GLU A 84 38.81 -14.85 6.41
CA GLU A 84 39.07 -14.86 7.85
C GLU A 84 38.39 -13.62 8.48
N ILE A 85 37.17 -13.78 9.02
CA ILE A 85 36.54 -12.71 9.83
C ILE A 85 37.11 -12.78 11.25
N THR A 86 37.77 -11.70 11.70
CA THR A 86 38.20 -11.51 13.08
C THR A 86 37.37 -10.40 13.73
N TRP A 87 36.82 -10.67 14.92
CA TRP A 87 36.00 -9.69 15.63
C TRP A 87 36.49 -9.48 17.07
N GLU A 88 36.42 -8.23 17.56
CA GLU A 88 36.73 -7.84 18.94
C GLU A 88 35.43 -7.52 19.70
N ASN A 89 35.26 -8.07 20.90
CA ASN A 89 34.19 -7.70 21.83
C ASN A 89 34.53 -6.35 22.47
N VAL A 90 33.82 -5.26 22.14
CA VAL A 90 34.22 -3.90 22.53
C VAL A 90 33.47 -3.39 23.76
N ASP A 91 32.20 -3.77 23.95
CA ASP A 91 31.36 -3.32 25.07
C ASP A 91 31.41 -4.24 26.32
N GLY A 92 31.93 -5.46 26.19
CA GLY A 92 32.00 -6.45 27.25
C GLY A 92 30.68 -7.22 27.49
N ALA A 93 29.68 -7.08 26.63
CA ALA A 93 28.49 -7.92 26.63
C ALA A 93 28.80 -9.34 26.12
N ALA A 94 27.79 -10.21 26.06
CA ALA A 94 27.96 -11.58 25.56
C ALA A 94 27.70 -11.62 24.05
N HIS A 95 28.71 -11.98 23.27
CA HIS A 95 28.63 -11.97 21.80
C HIS A 95 29.25 -13.23 21.18
N ASN A 96 28.77 -13.58 19.99
CA ASN A 96 29.44 -14.43 18.99
C ASN A 96 29.10 -13.90 17.60
N ILE A 97 29.91 -14.23 16.60
CA ILE A 97 29.48 -14.17 15.19
C ILE A 97 29.09 -15.58 14.71
N ALA A 98 28.06 -15.64 13.87
CA ALA A 98 27.60 -16.81 13.14
C ALA A 98 27.20 -16.39 11.72
N ILE A 99 27.43 -17.26 10.72
CA ILE A 99 27.06 -17.06 9.31
C ILE A 99 25.83 -17.92 9.01
N LEU A 100 24.86 -17.35 8.29
CA LEU A 100 23.59 -17.98 7.94
C LEU A 100 23.45 -18.21 6.43
N ASP A 101 22.63 -19.18 6.06
CA ASP A 101 22.01 -19.23 4.72
C ASP A 101 20.73 -18.38 4.66
N SER A 102 20.13 -18.29 3.47
CA SER A 102 18.89 -17.55 3.21
C SER A 102 17.64 -18.18 3.86
N GLU A 103 17.73 -19.42 4.35
CA GLU A 103 16.71 -20.06 5.21
C GLU A 103 16.94 -19.76 6.71
N GLY A 104 18.00 -19.01 7.05
CA GLY A 104 18.38 -18.67 8.42
C GLY A 104 19.09 -19.79 9.21
N ASN A 105 19.52 -20.88 8.58
CA ASN A 105 20.27 -21.94 9.24
C ASN A 105 21.72 -21.50 9.54
N GLU A 106 22.23 -21.82 10.74
CA GLU A 106 23.65 -21.57 11.08
C GLU A 106 24.59 -22.51 10.30
N LEU A 107 25.37 -21.93 9.37
CA LEU A 107 26.36 -22.63 8.56
C LEU A 107 27.69 -22.83 9.32
N GLU A 108 28.24 -21.75 9.89
CA GLU A 108 29.50 -21.74 10.65
C GLU A 108 29.45 -20.65 11.76
N SER A 109 30.05 -20.88 12.94
CA SER A 109 29.96 -19.96 14.08
C SER A 109 31.12 -20.00 15.07
N THR A 110 31.21 -18.96 15.92
CA THR A 110 32.21 -18.80 16.99
C THR A 110 31.65 -19.09 18.40
N GLU A 111 32.50 -19.42 19.39
CA GLU A 111 32.04 -19.62 20.79
C GLU A 111 31.57 -18.27 21.39
N ILE A 112 30.53 -18.23 22.23
CA ILE A 112 30.12 -16.98 22.90
C ILE A 112 31.18 -16.54 23.93
N ILE A 113 31.66 -15.29 23.81
CA ILE A 113 32.63 -14.66 24.73
C ILE A 113 32.05 -13.39 25.38
N THR A 114 32.59 -13.02 26.55
CA THR A 114 32.01 -11.99 27.43
C THR A 114 33.09 -11.07 28.05
N GLY A 115 34.20 -10.85 27.34
CA GLY A 115 35.32 -10.07 27.82
C GLY A 115 35.59 -8.88 26.92
N GLU A 116 35.52 -7.67 27.49
CA GLU A 116 35.96 -6.41 26.88
C GLU A 116 37.42 -6.56 26.38
N GLY A 117 37.63 -6.43 25.07
CA GLY A 117 38.91 -6.64 24.39
C GLY A 117 39.31 -8.11 24.15
N GLU A 118 38.40 -9.08 24.31
CA GLU A 118 38.60 -10.44 23.80
C GLU A 118 38.25 -10.52 22.31
N THR A 119 39.04 -11.29 21.55
CA THR A 119 38.94 -11.43 20.09
C THR A 119 38.74 -12.89 19.69
N GLN A 120 37.97 -13.10 18.62
CA GLN A 120 37.80 -14.40 17.96
C GLN A 120 37.86 -14.27 16.43
N THR A 121 38.05 -15.41 15.78
CA THR A 121 38.32 -15.50 14.35
C THR A 121 37.61 -16.71 13.76
N LEU A 122 36.93 -16.52 12.63
CA LEU A 122 36.23 -17.55 11.85
C LEU A 122 36.89 -17.65 10.46
N GLU A 123 37.39 -18.84 10.10
CA GLU A 123 37.97 -19.16 8.79
C GLU A 123 36.93 -19.98 8.01
N PHE A 124 36.47 -19.48 6.85
CA PHE A 124 35.43 -20.12 6.03
C PHE A 124 35.71 -19.93 4.53
N GLU A 125 35.09 -20.75 3.69
CA GLU A 125 35.11 -20.60 2.22
C GLU A 125 33.76 -20.03 1.79
N ALA A 126 33.74 -18.91 1.07
CA ALA A 126 32.51 -18.25 0.64
C ALA A 126 31.78 -19.14 -0.39
N THR A 127 30.51 -19.42 -0.14
CA THR A 127 29.66 -20.29 -0.99
C THR A 127 28.36 -19.57 -1.31
N SER A 128 27.74 -19.90 -2.45
CA SER A 128 26.39 -19.46 -2.83
C SER A 128 25.26 -19.84 -1.86
N GLU A 129 25.57 -20.54 -0.79
CA GLU A 129 24.65 -20.84 0.32
C GLU A 129 24.68 -19.73 1.40
N MET A 130 25.68 -18.82 1.43
CA MET A 130 25.83 -17.80 2.48
C MET A 130 25.11 -16.49 2.14
N ALA A 131 24.21 -16.04 3.02
CA ALA A 131 23.40 -14.83 2.82
C ALA A 131 23.59 -13.75 3.91
N GLU A 132 23.87 -14.13 5.16
CA GLU A 132 23.97 -13.18 6.28
C GLU A 132 25.02 -13.57 7.33
N TYR A 133 25.36 -12.64 8.21
CA TYR A 133 26.06 -12.89 9.46
C TYR A 133 25.39 -12.16 10.63
N TYR A 134 25.34 -12.79 11.81
CA TYR A 134 24.66 -12.21 12.98
C TYR A 134 25.25 -12.61 14.34
N CYS A 135 24.77 -11.97 15.40
CA CYS A 135 25.03 -12.33 16.79
C CYS A 135 23.81 -13.06 17.41
N VAL A 136 24.00 -14.33 17.78
CA VAL A 136 22.94 -15.18 18.36
C VAL A 136 22.38 -14.62 19.69
N VAL A 137 23.13 -13.74 20.35
CA VAL A 137 22.71 -13.09 21.62
C VAL A 137 21.95 -11.78 21.38
N HIS A 138 22.19 -11.09 20.26
CA HIS A 138 21.61 -9.79 19.92
C HIS A 138 21.13 -9.76 18.44
N PRO A 139 20.25 -10.68 18.03
CA PRO A 139 19.98 -10.98 16.61
C PRO A 139 19.20 -9.88 15.85
N ASN A 140 18.63 -8.92 16.59
CA ASN A 140 17.86 -7.79 16.06
C ASN A 140 18.72 -6.52 15.84
N THR A 141 19.92 -6.44 16.41
CA THR A 141 20.78 -5.24 16.33
C THR A 141 22.15 -5.53 15.71
N MET A 142 22.61 -6.77 15.77
CA MET A 142 23.93 -7.19 15.30
C MET A 142 23.79 -8.24 14.18
N ARG A 143 23.26 -7.82 13.02
CA ARG A 143 23.03 -8.65 11.81
C ARG A 143 23.35 -7.81 10.57
N GLY A 144 24.10 -8.36 9.63
CA GLY A 144 24.38 -7.76 8.32
C GLY A 144 24.43 -8.81 7.21
N SER A 145 24.38 -8.36 5.96
CA SER A 145 24.29 -9.21 4.76
C SER A 145 25.66 -9.69 4.23
N ILE A 146 25.61 -10.67 3.33
CA ILE A 146 26.75 -11.21 2.58
C ILE A 146 26.39 -11.21 1.09
N GLU A 147 27.24 -10.59 0.27
CA GLU A 147 27.08 -10.57 -1.19
C GLU A 147 28.20 -11.33 -1.90
N LEU A 148 27.93 -11.88 -3.09
CA LEU A 148 28.85 -12.79 -3.79
C LEU A 148 29.17 -12.34 -5.22
N SER A 149 30.31 -11.68 -5.36
CA SER A 149 30.84 -11.21 -6.64
C SER A 149 31.46 -12.36 -7.47
N SER A 150 31.07 -12.46 -8.75
CA SER A 150 31.51 -13.55 -9.62
C SER A 150 32.80 -13.21 -10.40
N GLY A 151 33.90 -13.90 -10.07
CA GLY A 151 35.24 -13.66 -10.61
C GLY A 151 35.39 -13.89 -12.14
N GLY A 152 35.16 -12.86 -12.94
CA GLY A 152 35.02 -12.94 -14.40
C GLY A 152 36.19 -13.58 -15.20
N GLY A 153 35.89 -14.67 -15.93
CA GLY A 153 36.87 -15.46 -16.71
C GLY A 153 36.75 -15.43 -18.25
N GLY A 154 35.60 -15.04 -18.81
CA GLY A 154 35.41 -14.68 -20.22
C GLY A 154 34.93 -15.76 -21.21
N GLN A 155 34.44 -15.28 -22.36
CA GLN A 155 33.85 -15.99 -23.52
C GLN A 155 32.41 -16.52 -23.39
N GLN A 156 31.46 -15.59 -23.28
CA GLN A 156 30.28 -15.48 -24.16
C GLN A 156 29.84 -16.76 -24.90
N GLU A 157 29.23 -17.69 -24.15
CA GLU A 157 28.08 -18.46 -24.60
C GLU A 157 26.91 -18.04 -23.69
N ALA A 158 25.68 -17.99 -24.21
CA ALA A 158 24.54 -17.49 -23.44
C ALA A 158 24.11 -18.52 -22.38
N ALA A 159 24.50 -18.27 -21.13
CA ALA A 159 23.56 -18.47 -20.04
C ALA A 159 22.43 -17.44 -20.25
N GLY A 160 21.17 -17.86 -20.12
CA GLY A 160 20.08 -16.89 -20.04
C GLY A 160 20.23 -16.07 -18.77
N GLN A 161 19.90 -14.79 -18.84
CA GLN A 161 19.29 -14.14 -17.68
C GLN A 161 18.04 -14.96 -17.34
N MET A 162 17.72 -15.10 -16.05
CA MET A 162 16.33 -15.43 -15.72
C MET A 162 15.54 -14.18 -16.11
N GLU A 163 14.64 -14.35 -17.08
CA GLU A 163 13.72 -13.30 -17.49
C GLU A 163 12.78 -13.07 -16.30
N GLY A 164 12.64 -11.82 -15.87
CA GLY A 164 11.73 -11.43 -14.80
C GLY A 164 10.28 -11.76 -15.15
N PHE A 165 9.36 -11.59 -14.20
CA PHE A 165 7.94 -11.82 -14.49
C PHE A 165 7.44 -10.89 -15.60
N PHE A 166 7.71 -9.59 -15.46
CA PHE A 166 7.46 -8.60 -16.50
C PHE A 166 8.53 -8.66 -17.60
N GLN A 167 8.11 -8.45 -18.84
CA GLN A 167 9.02 -8.24 -19.96
C GLN A 167 9.39 -6.75 -20.06
N SER A 168 10.68 -6.45 -20.29
CA SER A 168 11.17 -5.10 -20.57
C SER A 168 10.46 -4.53 -21.81
N GLY A 169 9.70 -3.46 -21.61
CA GLY A 169 8.70 -2.93 -22.52
C GLY A 169 9.11 -1.65 -23.26
N THR A 170 8.14 -0.75 -23.42
CA THR A 170 8.32 0.53 -24.12
C THR A 170 9.29 1.46 -23.37
N GLU A 171 10.26 2.02 -24.11
CA GLU A 171 11.17 3.06 -23.61
C GLU A 171 10.43 4.41 -23.57
N ILE A 172 10.22 4.95 -22.38
CA ILE A 172 9.49 6.21 -22.12
C ILE A 172 10.43 7.29 -21.58
N GLY A 173 10.02 8.55 -21.67
CA GLY A 173 10.57 9.63 -20.84
C GLY A 173 9.56 10.00 -19.76
N VAL A 174 10.04 10.57 -18.67
CA VAL A 174 9.19 11.24 -17.67
C VAL A 174 9.65 12.69 -17.54
N GLN A 175 8.71 13.63 -17.50
CA GLN A 175 8.99 15.06 -17.35
C GLN A 175 8.27 15.59 -16.11
N THR A 176 9.03 16.12 -15.15
CA THR A 176 8.47 16.76 -13.96
C THR A 176 7.70 18.03 -14.32
N ILE A 177 6.49 18.15 -13.79
CA ILE A 177 5.55 19.27 -14.01
C ILE A 177 5.39 20.07 -12.72
N ALA A 178 5.36 19.39 -11.57
CA ALA A 178 5.35 19.99 -10.25
C ALA A 178 6.19 19.18 -9.25
N GLU A 179 6.78 19.88 -8.29
CA GLU A 179 7.53 19.37 -7.13
C GLU A 179 7.13 20.24 -5.92
N GLY A 180 7.40 19.76 -4.70
CA GLY A 180 7.15 20.51 -3.47
C GLY A 180 5.82 20.18 -2.77
N MET A 181 5.15 19.12 -3.24
CA MET A 181 4.13 18.40 -2.46
C MET A 181 4.82 17.47 -1.46
N THR A 182 4.06 16.85 -0.56
CA THR A 182 4.60 15.87 0.42
C THR A 182 4.49 14.44 -0.09
N ALA A 183 3.27 13.98 -0.36
CA ALA A 183 2.95 12.63 -0.81
C ALA A 183 1.62 12.66 -1.59
N PRO A 184 1.62 13.12 -2.86
CA PRO A 184 0.39 13.30 -3.62
C PRO A 184 -0.41 11.99 -3.76
N THR A 185 -1.74 12.09 -3.78
CA THR A 185 -2.67 10.94 -3.69
C THR A 185 -3.61 10.79 -4.89
N ASP A 186 -4.02 11.88 -5.53
CA ASP A 186 -4.95 11.89 -6.68
C ASP A 186 -4.80 13.16 -7.54
N MET A 187 -5.23 13.12 -8.80
CA MET A 187 -5.14 14.22 -9.76
C MET A 187 -6.30 14.26 -10.76
N ALA A 188 -7.00 15.40 -10.80
CA ALA A 188 -8.13 15.65 -11.70
C ALA A 188 -7.99 16.97 -12.49
N VAL A 189 -8.63 17.04 -13.67
CA VAL A 189 -8.63 18.22 -14.54
C VAL A 189 -9.61 19.28 -14.02
N ALA A 190 -9.12 20.50 -13.75
CA ALA A 190 -9.95 21.61 -13.29
C ALA A 190 -10.43 22.50 -14.46
N ASP A 191 -9.51 22.90 -15.34
CA ASP A 191 -9.78 23.55 -16.63
C ASP A 191 -8.56 23.43 -17.58
N GLU A 192 -8.67 23.93 -18.82
CA GLU A 192 -7.67 23.77 -19.92
C GLU A 192 -6.23 24.15 -19.48
N GLY A 193 -5.40 23.15 -19.16
CA GLY A 193 -4.01 23.34 -18.69
C GLY A 193 -3.85 23.60 -17.18
N ARG A 194 -4.86 23.21 -16.37
CA ARG A 194 -4.90 23.37 -14.91
C ARG A 194 -5.45 22.11 -14.26
N TYR A 195 -4.68 21.57 -13.32
CA TYR A 195 -4.99 20.34 -12.60
C TYR A 195 -5.15 20.63 -11.10
N PHE A 196 -6.05 19.91 -10.45
CA PHE A 196 -6.05 19.76 -9.00
C PHE A 196 -5.25 18.51 -8.64
N VAL A 197 -4.50 18.57 -7.54
CA VAL A 197 -3.71 17.45 -7.02
C VAL A 197 -3.85 17.42 -5.51
N THR A 198 -4.34 16.32 -4.95
CA THR A 198 -4.41 16.13 -3.49
C THR A 198 -3.05 15.75 -2.94
N ASP A 199 -2.72 16.28 -1.77
CA ASP A 199 -1.58 15.87 -0.94
C ASP A 199 -2.09 15.11 0.28
N GLN A 200 -1.44 14.02 0.68
CA GLN A 200 -1.92 13.19 1.80
C GLN A 200 -2.08 13.98 3.10
N THR A 201 -1.33 15.09 3.27
CA THR A 201 -1.34 15.99 4.42
C THR A 201 -2.60 16.86 4.58
N GLY A 202 -3.44 16.98 3.54
CA GLY A 202 -4.72 17.70 3.61
C GLY A 202 -4.86 18.91 2.67
N GLU A 203 -3.81 19.25 1.93
CA GLU A 203 -3.82 20.31 0.93
C GLU A 203 -4.28 19.81 -0.46
N LEU A 204 -5.21 20.54 -1.07
CA LEU A 204 -5.57 20.39 -2.49
C LEU A 204 -4.84 21.46 -3.30
N TRP A 205 -3.77 21.07 -3.99
CA TRP A 205 -2.94 21.97 -4.78
C TRP A 205 -3.51 22.28 -6.16
N VAL A 206 -2.98 23.34 -6.78
CA VAL A 206 -3.17 23.63 -8.21
C VAL A 206 -1.85 23.47 -8.95
N VAL A 207 -1.84 22.69 -10.02
CA VAL A 207 -0.71 22.50 -10.94
C VAL A 207 -1.06 23.07 -12.32
N THR A 208 -0.10 23.70 -12.98
CA THR A 208 -0.25 24.36 -14.30
C THR A 208 1.02 24.25 -15.15
N ASP A 209 0.99 24.73 -16.39
CA ASP A 209 2.17 24.98 -17.24
C ASP A 209 3.33 25.76 -16.55
N ASP A 210 3.02 26.63 -15.58
CA ASP A 210 4.01 27.41 -14.80
C ASP A 210 4.45 26.68 -13.50
N GLY A 211 3.90 25.48 -13.22
CA GLY A 211 4.19 24.64 -12.06
C GLY A 211 3.10 24.66 -10.95
N LEU A 212 3.47 24.14 -9.77
CA LEU A 212 2.70 24.21 -8.53
C LEU A 212 2.45 25.69 -8.13
N GLN A 213 1.27 26.00 -7.60
CA GLN A 213 0.94 27.37 -7.13
C GLN A 213 1.34 27.61 -5.66
N ASP A 214 1.70 28.86 -5.32
CA ASP A 214 2.20 29.28 -4.00
C ASP A 214 1.24 29.03 -2.80
N GLU A 215 -0.05 28.80 -3.05
CA GLU A 215 -1.12 28.62 -2.04
C GLU A 215 -2.08 27.52 -2.53
N PRO A 216 -2.61 26.64 -1.65
CA PRO A 216 -3.54 25.58 -2.05
C PRO A 216 -4.94 26.12 -2.42
N PHE A 217 -5.68 25.35 -3.20
CA PHE A 217 -7.06 25.64 -3.57
C PHE A 217 -8.05 25.39 -2.44
N LEU A 218 -7.82 24.31 -1.68
CA LEU A 218 -8.55 23.90 -0.48
C LEU A 218 -7.54 23.32 0.52
N ASP A 219 -7.84 23.44 1.81
CA ASP A 219 -7.08 22.85 2.92
C ASP A 219 -8.13 22.24 3.85
N VAL A 220 -8.03 20.93 4.10
CA VAL A 220 -8.88 20.16 5.03
C VAL A 220 -8.08 19.54 6.18
N SER A 221 -6.82 19.93 6.37
CA SER A 221 -5.93 19.39 7.43
C SER A 221 -6.49 19.57 8.85
N ASP A 222 -7.37 20.55 9.08
CA ASP A 222 -8.05 20.79 10.36
C ASP A 222 -9.28 19.91 10.62
N ARG A 223 -9.70 19.13 9.61
CA ARG A 223 -10.81 18.14 9.66
C ARG A 223 -10.34 16.70 9.76
N MET A 224 -9.06 16.45 9.49
CA MET A 224 -8.49 15.12 9.33
C MET A 224 -8.06 14.47 10.66
N VAL A 225 -7.89 13.16 10.62
CA VAL A 225 -7.23 12.38 11.67
C VAL A 225 -5.72 12.68 11.72
N GLU A 226 -5.12 12.59 12.91
CA GLU A 226 -3.68 12.87 13.10
C GLU A 226 -2.83 11.74 12.49
N LEU A 227 -2.28 11.97 11.30
CA LEU A 227 -1.46 11.01 10.55
C LEU A 227 -0.23 10.55 11.34
N GLY A 228 0.23 9.33 11.09
CA GLY A 228 1.26 8.66 11.90
C GLY A 228 0.82 8.33 13.33
N THR A 229 -0.44 8.59 13.69
CA THR A 229 -1.03 8.16 14.97
C THR A 229 -2.21 7.23 14.74
N PHE A 230 -2.10 6.02 15.28
CA PHE A 230 -3.03 4.93 15.02
C PHE A 230 -3.85 4.61 16.28
N GLN A 231 -5.12 4.28 16.09
CA GLN A 231 -6.07 3.95 17.16
C GLN A 231 -6.77 2.61 16.86
N GLY A 232 -7.17 1.92 17.92
CA GLY A 232 -7.76 0.58 17.87
C GLY A 232 -6.84 -0.50 18.44
N ASP A 233 -7.39 -1.68 18.71
CA ASP A 233 -6.67 -2.81 19.32
C ASP A 233 -5.79 -3.59 18.31
N TYR A 234 -5.94 -3.32 17.00
CA TYR A 234 -5.17 -3.92 15.89
C TYR A 234 -4.18 -2.95 15.21
N ALA A 235 -4.13 -1.70 15.66
CA ALA A 235 -3.16 -0.71 15.20
C ALA A 235 -1.76 -1.01 15.76
N ASP A 236 -0.72 -0.98 14.92
CA ASP A 236 0.66 -0.89 15.43
C ASP A 236 1.02 0.58 15.69
N PRO A 237 1.23 1.01 16.96
CA PRO A 237 1.67 2.36 17.29
C PRO A 237 3.14 2.65 16.88
N ASN A 238 3.80 1.73 16.17
CA ASN A 238 5.11 1.90 15.54
C ASN A 238 5.05 1.72 14.01
N SER A 239 3.86 1.65 13.38
CA SER A 239 3.75 1.69 11.92
C SER A 239 4.30 3.02 11.40
N GLU A 240 5.13 2.95 10.37
CA GLU A 240 5.55 4.12 9.59
C GLU A 240 4.64 4.30 8.35
N TYR A 241 3.83 3.29 8.02
CA TYR A 241 2.85 3.29 6.93
C TYR A 241 1.48 3.76 7.41
N ASP A 242 0.84 4.62 6.61
CA ASP A 242 -0.49 5.20 6.83
C ASP A 242 -1.17 5.38 5.46
N GLU A 243 -2.38 4.81 5.27
CA GLU A 243 -3.18 5.05 4.04
C GLU A 243 -4.01 6.34 4.17
N ARG A 244 -4.41 6.69 5.40
CA ARG A 244 -5.29 7.83 5.72
C ARG A 244 -4.71 9.17 5.26
N GLY A 245 -5.56 10.13 4.92
CA GLY A 245 -5.14 11.43 4.41
C GLY A 245 -6.27 12.22 3.76
N LEU A 246 -5.92 13.14 2.88
CA LEU A 246 -6.78 13.58 1.77
C LEU A 246 -6.43 12.70 0.56
N LEU A 247 -7.39 11.91 0.08
CA LEU A 247 -7.14 10.72 -0.73
C LEU A 247 -7.66 10.78 -2.17
N GLY A 248 -8.68 11.61 -2.43
CA GLY A 248 -9.28 11.74 -3.76
C GLY A 248 -9.88 13.11 -4.03
N VAL A 249 -9.92 13.51 -5.30
CA VAL A 249 -10.59 14.73 -5.77
C VAL A 249 -11.21 14.53 -7.15
N ASP A 250 -12.46 14.97 -7.31
CA ASP A 250 -13.03 15.13 -8.65
C ASP A 250 -13.90 16.40 -8.76
N PRO A 251 -13.63 17.33 -9.69
CA PRO A 251 -14.53 18.41 -10.06
C PRO A 251 -15.82 17.89 -10.70
N HIS A 252 -16.94 18.57 -10.44
CA HIS A 252 -18.18 18.28 -11.17
C HIS A 252 -17.96 18.41 -12.69
N PRO A 253 -18.61 17.62 -13.57
CA PRO A 253 -18.53 17.79 -15.03
C PRO A 253 -19.02 19.15 -15.58
N ASP A 254 -19.52 20.03 -14.71
CA ASP A 254 -19.95 21.41 -14.99
C ASP A 254 -19.15 22.42 -14.12
N PHE A 255 -17.98 22.05 -13.58
CA PHE A 255 -17.19 22.87 -12.63
C PHE A 255 -16.93 24.29 -13.14
N SER A 256 -16.62 24.45 -14.43
CA SER A 256 -16.43 25.77 -15.04
C SER A 256 -17.69 26.67 -15.09
N GLU A 257 -18.89 26.11 -14.90
CA GLU A 257 -20.16 26.85 -14.73
C GLU A 257 -20.68 26.87 -13.27
N ASN A 258 -20.46 25.82 -12.48
CA ASN A 258 -21.05 25.64 -11.14
C ASN A 258 -20.07 25.74 -9.96
N GLY A 259 -18.77 25.52 -10.18
CA GLY A 259 -17.71 25.60 -9.17
C GLY A 259 -17.74 24.49 -8.10
N ARG A 260 -18.46 23.39 -8.29
CA ARG A 260 -18.55 22.28 -7.32
C ARG A 260 -17.43 21.29 -7.55
N LEU A 261 -16.74 20.91 -6.48
CA LEU A 261 -15.76 19.82 -6.47
C LEU A 261 -16.03 18.91 -5.28
N PHE A 262 -15.59 17.66 -5.38
CA PHE A 262 -15.80 16.63 -4.37
C PHE A 262 -14.42 16.12 -3.93
N VAL A 263 -14.26 15.83 -2.64
CA VAL A 263 -13.03 15.29 -2.07
C VAL A 263 -13.34 14.12 -1.13
N HIS A 264 -12.40 13.19 -1.03
CA HIS A 264 -12.44 12.02 -0.15
C HIS A 264 -11.30 12.14 0.89
N TYR A 265 -11.60 12.10 2.19
CA TYR A 265 -10.61 12.29 3.24
C TYR A 265 -10.95 11.63 4.59
N SER A 266 -9.90 11.25 5.32
CA SER A 266 -9.95 10.55 6.60
C SER A 266 -10.19 11.51 7.77
N ALA A 267 -11.42 11.57 8.27
CA ALA A 267 -11.81 12.34 9.46
C ALA A 267 -11.59 11.54 10.78
N PRO A 268 -11.42 12.21 11.94
CA PRO A 268 -11.39 11.56 13.25
C PRO A 268 -12.71 10.84 13.58
N PRO A 269 -12.68 9.79 14.43
CA PRO A 269 -13.88 9.17 14.99
C PRO A 269 -14.93 10.17 15.51
N ASN A 270 -16.18 9.98 15.09
CA ASN A 270 -17.33 10.83 15.39
C ASN A 270 -18.23 10.21 16.50
N ASP A 271 -19.40 10.80 16.80
CA ASP A 271 -20.32 10.32 17.85
C ASP A 271 -21.05 9.00 17.48
N GLU A 272 -20.90 8.51 16.25
CA GLU A 272 -21.48 7.27 15.71
C GLU A 272 -20.43 6.15 15.48
N THR A 273 -19.14 6.49 15.41
CA THR A 273 -18.02 5.54 15.33
C THR A 273 -17.96 4.60 16.54
N PRO A 274 -17.84 3.26 16.34
CA PRO A 274 -17.74 2.32 17.46
C PRO A 274 -16.49 2.52 18.36
N ASP A 275 -16.63 2.19 19.65
CA ASP A 275 -15.53 2.22 20.64
C ASP A 275 -14.36 1.34 20.17
N GLY A 276 -13.28 1.95 19.67
CA GLY A 276 -12.05 1.25 19.26
C GLY A 276 -11.79 1.20 17.75
N TRP A 277 -12.68 1.75 16.91
CA TRP A 277 -12.43 1.88 15.47
C TRP A 277 -11.51 3.09 15.18
N SER A 278 -10.79 3.02 14.06
CA SER A 278 -9.68 3.91 13.73
C SER A 278 -10.10 5.34 13.36
N HIS A 279 -11.02 5.49 12.39
CA HIS A 279 -11.35 6.77 11.77
C HIS A 279 -12.70 6.72 11.01
N VAL A 280 -13.02 7.79 10.28
CA VAL A 280 -14.19 7.89 9.39
C VAL A 280 -13.71 8.36 8.02
N GLU A 281 -13.98 7.63 6.95
CA GLU A 281 -13.77 8.17 5.60
C GLU A 281 -14.95 9.06 5.19
N VAL A 282 -14.66 10.22 4.59
CA VAL A 282 -15.65 11.26 4.31
C VAL A 282 -15.56 11.73 2.87
N VAL A 283 -16.68 11.61 2.14
CA VAL A 283 -16.86 12.24 0.83
C VAL A 283 -17.63 13.54 1.00
N SER A 284 -16.99 14.68 0.71
CA SER A 284 -17.54 16.03 0.89
C SER A 284 -17.58 16.83 -0.41
N GLU A 285 -18.68 17.53 -0.67
CA GLU A 285 -18.78 18.60 -1.68
C GLU A 285 -18.27 19.94 -1.12
N PHE A 286 -17.46 20.65 -1.91
CA PHE A 286 -17.02 22.02 -1.67
C PHE A 286 -17.39 22.95 -2.84
N GLN A 287 -17.45 24.25 -2.58
CA GLN A 287 -17.79 25.29 -3.55
C GLN A 287 -16.59 26.25 -3.79
N ALA A 288 -16.17 26.34 -5.05
CA ALA A 288 -15.24 27.34 -5.55
C ALA A 288 -15.78 28.77 -5.46
N ASN A 289 -14.88 29.73 -5.30
CA ASN A 289 -15.17 31.16 -5.18
C ASN A 289 -15.58 31.83 -6.53
N ASP A 290 -16.08 33.07 -6.45
CA ASP A 290 -16.57 33.88 -7.59
C ASP A 290 -15.57 34.04 -8.77
N ASP A 291 -14.28 33.81 -8.56
CA ASP A 291 -13.21 33.87 -9.56
C ASP A 291 -12.42 32.55 -9.77
N MET A 292 -12.94 31.43 -9.26
CA MET A 292 -12.42 30.05 -9.42
C MET A 292 -10.96 29.83 -8.98
N THR A 293 -10.43 30.64 -8.06
CA THR A 293 -9.03 30.56 -7.59
C THR A 293 -8.84 29.82 -6.26
N ALA A 294 -9.91 29.61 -5.50
CA ALA A 294 -9.92 28.84 -4.24
C ALA A 294 -11.33 28.30 -3.95
N ALA A 295 -11.44 27.24 -3.17
CA ALA A 295 -12.66 26.84 -2.49
C ALA A 295 -12.93 27.74 -1.26
N ASP A 296 -14.17 27.72 -0.76
CA ASP A 296 -14.50 28.20 0.57
C ASP A 296 -14.59 27.00 1.53
N PRO A 297 -13.65 26.81 2.49
CA PRO A 297 -13.72 25.69 3.43
C PRO A 297 -15.01 25.69 4.28
N GLU A 298 -15.68 26.84 4.45
CA GLU A 298 -16.95 26.93 5.20
C GLU A 298 -18.18 26.58 4.32
N SER A 299 -17.97 26.17 3.05
CA SER A 299 -19.04 25.76 2.12
C SER A 299 -19.39 24.27 2.14
N GLU A 300 -18.64 23.50 2.92
CA GLU A 300 -18.69 22.03 2.96
C GLU A 300 -20.10 21.43 3.11
N ARG A 301 -20.37 20.43 2.28
CA ARG A 301 -21.53 19.55 2.33
C ARG A 301 -21.04 18.11 2.26
N VAL A 302 -20.88 17.49 3.44
CA VAL A 302 -20.68 16.04 3.58
C VAL A 302 -21.78 15.30 2.81
N LEU A 303 -21.38 14.34 1.98
CA LEU A 303 -22.26 13.45 1.24
C LEU A 303 -22.34 12.09 1.92
N MET A 304 -21.20 11.45 2.17
CA MET A 304 -21.09 10.10 2.74
C MET A 304 -20.06 10.09 3.88
N GLU A 305 -20.34 9.32 4.93
CA GLU A 305 -19.42 9.01 6.04
C GLU A 305 -19.36 7.48 6.19
N PHE A 306 -18.17 6.90 6.07
CA PHE A 306 -17.92 5.47 6.24
C PHE A 306 -17.17 5.25 7.55
N GLN A 307 -17.71 4.42 8.43
CA GLN A 307 -17.04 4.10 9.69
C GLN A 307 -15.95 3.05 9.41
N LYS A 308 -14.68 3.38 9.68
CA LYS A 308 -13.54 2.54 9.27
C LYS A 308 -12.94 1.83 10.49
N PRO A 309 -13.00 0.49 10.56
CA PRO A 309 -12.50 -0.23 11.73
C PRO A 309 -10.98 -0.10 11.85
N GLN A 310 -10.24 -0.30 10.77
CA GLN A 310 -8.78 -0.18 10.74
C GLN A 310 -8.31 1.12 10.05
N TYR A 311 -7.01 1.28 9.87
CA TYR A 311 -6.35 2.50 9.38
C TYR A 311 -5.91 2.40 7.91
N ASN A 312 -6.49 1.46 7.19
CA ASN A 312 -6.02 0.98 5.91
C ASN A 312 -7.16 0.32 5.11
N HIS A 313 -6.92 0.06 3.84
CA HIS A 313 -7.92 -0.21 2.81
C HIS A 313 -8.90 0.96 2.62
N ASP A 314 -8.35 2.18 2.60
CA ASP A 314 -9.13 3.43 2.58
C ASP A 314 -9.52 3.86 1.14
N ALA A 315 -9.03 3.13 0.13
CA ALA A 315 -9.13 3.48 -1.29
C ALA A 315 -8.62 4.92 -1.53
N GLY A 316 -9.35 5.77 -2.25
CA GLY A 316 -9.02 7.20 -2.33
C GLY A 316 -9.65 7.92 -3.52
N PRO A 317 -9.10 7.78 -4.74
CA PRO A 317 -9.59 8.51 -5.92
C PRO A 317 -11.07 8.28 -6.20
N MET A 318 -11.71 9.23 -6.85
CA MET A 318 -13.12 9.12 -7.29
C MET A 318 -13.21 9.46 -8.78
N ALA A 319 -14.29 9.05 -9.44
CA ALA A 319 -14.50 9.36 -10.85
C ALA A 319 -15.96 9.69 -11.19
N PHE A 320 -16.20 10.82 -11.87
CA PHE A 320 -17.44 11.05 -12.58
C PHE A 320 -17.52 10.19 -13.83
N GLY A 321 -18.52 9.32 -13.88
CA GLY A 321 -18.80 8.51 -15.06
C GLY A 321 -19.31 9.36 -16.24
N PRO A 322 -19.23 8.82 -17.47
CA PRO A 322 -19.77 9.47 -18.67
C PRO A 322 -21.31 9.63 -18.66
N ASP A 323 -21.99 9.01 -17.68
CA ASP A 323 -23.41 9.21 -17.36
C ASP A 323 -23.69 10.45 -16.50
N GLY A 324 -22.66 11.02 -15.84
CA GLY A 324 -22.73 12.18 -14.96
C GLY A 324 -22.89 11.86 -13.47
N TYR A 325 -22.76 10.60 -13.06
CA TYR A 325 -22.82 10.20 -11.65
C TYR A 325 -21.42 10.04 -11.05
N LEU A 326 -21.29 10.24 -9.73
CA LEU A 326 -20.02 10.08 -9.02
C LEU A 326 -19.86 8.62 -8.60
N TYR A 327 -18.74 8.02 -8.98
CA TYR A 327 -18.30 6.70 -8.57
C TYR A 327 -17.30 6.84 -7.42
N VAL A 328 -17.57 6.14 -6.31
CA VAL A 328 -16.80 6.19 -5.07
C VAL A 328 -16.33 4.78 -4.73
N PRO A 329 -15.03 4.47 -4.88
CA PRO A 329 -14.45 3.22 -4.38
C PRO A 329 -14.28 3.26 -2.86
N MET A 330 -14.41 2.11 -2.20
CA MET A 330 -14.19 1.95 -0.76
C MET A 330 -13.69 0.53 -0.48
N GLY A 331 -12.54 0.38 0.19
CA GLY A 331 -12.02 -0.93 0.61
C GLY A 331 -12.78 -1.55 1.77
N ASP A 332 -12.55 -2.84 2.02
CA ASP A 332 -13.33 -3.74 2.91
C ASP A 332 -13.44 -3.30 4.38
N GLY A 333 -12.50 -2.50 4.88
CA GLY A 333 -12.42 -2.05 6.27
C GLY A 333 -11.03 -2.12 6.88
N GLY A 334 -10.12 -2.90 6.26
CA GLY A 334 -8.71 -2.98 6.60
C GLY A 334 -8.34 -4.14 7.52
N GLY A 335 -7.04 -4.34 7.69
CA GLY A 335 -6.46 -5.55 8.28
C GLY A 335 -6.44 -6.73 7.30
N ALA A 336 -6.09 -7.92 7.81
CA ALA A 336 -5.94 -9.11 6.97
C ALA A 336 -7.27 -9.84 6.73
N ASN A 337 -7.37 -10.47 5.56
CA ASN A 337 -8.35 -11.49 5.18
C ASN A 337 -9.84 -11.08 5.22
N ASP A 338 -10.18 -9.81 5.46
CA ASP A 338 -11.57 -9.34 5.64
C ASP A 338 -12.29 -10.04 6.82
N ASP A 339 -11.56 -10.57 7.84
CA ASP A 339 -12.13 -11.37 8.95
C ASP A 339 -11.88 -10.83 10.38
N MET A 340 -11.40 -9.59 10.49
CA MET A 340 -11.13 -8.91 11.78
C MET A 340 -12.35 -8.18 12.36
N GLU A 341 -12.21 -7.52 13.52
CA GLU A 341 -13.27 -6.66 14.06
C GLU A 341 -13.64 -5.55 13.08
N GLY A 342 -14.94 -5.44 12.76
CA GLY A 342 -15.47 -4.54 11.73
C GLY A 342 -16.04 -5.24 10.50
N HIS A 343 -15.71 -6.52 10.31
CA HIS A 343 -16.21 -7.32 9.19
C HIS A 343 -17.39 -8.22 9.60
N VAL A 344 -18.33 -8.47 8.67
CA VAL A 344 -19.61 -9.15 8.94
C VAL A 344 -19.52 -10.69 8.77
N GLU A 345 -20.65 -11.41 8.89
CA GLU A 345 -20.73 -12.84 8.54
C GLU A 345 -21.29 -12.98 7.09
N ASP A 346 -20.45 -13.37 6.13
CA ASP A 346 -20.83 -13.54 4.71
C ASP A 346 -21.57 -14.87 4.37
N TRP A 347 -22.08 -14.97 3.13
CA TRP A 347 -22.68 -16.17 2.53
C TRP A 347 -21.72 -17.36 2.33
N TYR A 348 -20.39 -17.16 2.24
CA TYR A 348 -19.44 -18.25 2.00
C TYR A 348 -18.89 -18.91 3.28
N ASP A 349 -19.72 -19.77 3.90
CA ASP A 349 -19.54 -20.66 5.09
C ASP A 349 -18.11 -21.20 5.40
N ASP A 350 -17.20 -21.33 4.42
CA ASP A 350 -15.83 -21.86 4.58
C ASP A 350 -14.74 -20.74 4.75
N ASN A 351 -15.06 -19.47 4.49
CA ASN A 351 -14.28 -18.30 4.88
C ASN A 351 -15.01 -17.52 6.00
N ALA A 352 -14.26 -16.84 6.86
CA ALA A 352 -14.83 -15.94 7.86
C ALA A 352 -14.86 -14.50 7.31
N GLY A 353 -15.65 -13.62 7.94
CA GLY A 353 -15.69 -12.22 7.54
C GLY A 353 -16.47 -11.98 6.26
N GLY A 354 -16.03 -11.00 5.45
CA GLY A 354 -16.51 -10.79 4.09
C GLY A 354 -17.30 -9.49 3.83
N ASN A 355 -16.84 -8.34 4.32
CA ASN A 355 -17.38 -7.04 3.92
C ASN A 355 -17.31 -6.81 2.40
N GLY A 356 -16.32 -7.37 1.69
CA GLY A 356 -16.27 -7.36 0.23
C GLY A 356 -17.49 -8.01 -0.41
N GLN A 357 -18.08 -9.03 0.21
CA GLN A 357 -19.27 -9.70 -0.31
C GLN A 357 -20.61 -9.13 0.20
N ASP A 358 -20.62 -8.44 1.34
CA ASP A 358 -21.85 -7.91 1.93
C ASP A 358 -22.34 -6.61 1.27
N VAL A 359 -23.56 -6.67 0.73
CA VAL A 359 -24.30 -5.52 0.19
C VAL A 359 -25.44 -5.06 1.10
N SER A 360 -25.58 -5.62 2.31
CA SER A 360 -26.82 -5.60 3.11
C SER A 360 -26.70 -5.01 4.52
N GLU A 361 -25.56 -5.15 5.20
CA GLU A 361 -25.29 -4.52 6.49
C GLU A 361 -24.38 -3.29 6.36
N ASN A 362 -23.51 -3.23 5.33
CA ASN A 362 -22.56 -2.13 5.12
C ASN A 362 -22.35 -1.68 3.63
N LEU A 363 -21.33 -0.83 3.40
CA LEU A 363 -21.00 -0.18 2.10
C LEU A 363 -19.50 -0.28 1.71
N LEU A 364 -18.73 -1.13 2.39
CA LEU A 364 -17.30 -1.31 2.19
C LEU A 364 -17.01 -2.34 1.08
N GLY A 365 -15.74 -2.50 0.70
CA GLY A 365 -15.28 -3.48 -0.32
C GLY A 365 -15.99 -3.36 -1.68
N SER A 366 -16.32 -2.13 -2.09
CA SER A 366 -17.32 -1.84 -3.12
C SER A 366 -17.02 -0.59 -3.94
N ILE A 367 -17.59 -0.53 -5.15
CA ILE A 367 -17.74 0.67 -5.96
C ILE A 367 -19.19 1.16 -5.84
N LEU A 368 -19.37 2.34 -5.29
CA LEU A 368 -20.66 2.98 -5.06
C LEU A 368 -20.93 4.03 -6.16
N ARG A 369 -22.19 4.23 -6.56
CA ARG A 369 -22.57 5.20 -7.62
C ARG A 369 -23.73 6.08 -7.17
N ILE A 370 -23.50 7.39 -7.08
CA ILE A 370 -24.46 8.35 -6.50
C ILE A 370 -24.78 9.54 -7.41
N ASP A 371 -26.01 10.06 -7.27
CA ASP A 371 -26.48 11.29 -7.92
C ASP A 371 -26.23 12.50 -7.01
N VAL A 372 -25.09 13.17 -7.20
CA VAL A 372 -24.74 14.40 -6.46
C VAL A 372 -25.63 15.60 -6.81
N ASP A 373 -26.40 15.52 -7.89
CA ASP A 373 -27.21 16.61 -8.47
C ASP A 373 -28.68 16.57 -8.01
N SER A 374 -29.07 15.56 -7.24
CA SER A 374 -30.34 15.49 -6.52
C SER A 374 -30.20 15.16 -5.02
N GLU A 375 -31.28 15.31 -4.26
CA GLU A 375 -31.36 14.99 -2.83
C GLU A 375 -32.37 13.84 -2.63
N GLY A 376 -31.98 12.82 -1.86
CA GLY A 376 -32.90 11.75 -1.42
C GLY A 376 -33.85 12.21 -0.30
N ASP A 377 -34.80 11.36 0.11
CA ASP A 377 -35.73 11.67 1.20
C ASP A 377 -34.99 11.86 2.56
N ASP A 378 -33.91 11.10 2.80
CA ASP A 378 -33.07 11.15 4.01
C ASP A 378 -31.54 11.17 3.68
N ARG A 379 -31.13 11.44 2.42
CA ARG A 379 -29.71 11.46 1.95
C ARG A 379 -29.36 12.78 1.24
N PRO A 380 -28.14 13.32 1.39
CA PRO A 380 -27.69 14.55 0.71
C PRO A 380 -27.30 14.35 -0.77
N TYR A 381 -27.52 13.16 -1.31
CA TYR A 381 -27.40 12.74 -2.70
C TYR A 381 -28.62 11.87 -3.07
N GLY A 382 -28.88 11.72 -4.37
CA GLY A 382 -29.85 10.78 -4.92
C GLY A 382 -29.24 9.43 -5.29
N ILE A 383 -30.09 8.46 -5.57
CA ILE A 383 -29.70 7.17 -6.15
C ILE A 383 -30.14 7.14 -7.62
N PRO A 384 -29.28 6.75 -8.57
CA PRO A 384 -29.68 6.49 -9.95
C PRO A 384 -30.76 5.40 -10.05
N ASP A 385 -31.82 5.64 -10.83
CA ASP A 385 -32.92 4.70 -11.11
C ASP A 385 -32.45 3.36 -11.75
N ASP A 386 -31.17 3.26 -12.13
CA ASP A 386 -30.52 2.13 -12.82
C ASP A 386 -29.33 1.50 -12.06
N ASN A 387 -29.05 1.87 -10.80
CA ASN A 387 -28.16 1.07 -9.95
C ASN A 387 -28.72 -0.36 -9.77
N PRO A 388 -27.88 -1.42 -9.72
CA PRO A 388 -28.33 -2.82 -9.72
C PRO A 388 -29.22 -3.16 -8.52
N LEU A 389 -28.97 -2.52 -7.37
CA LEU A 389 -29.68 -2.75 -6.11
C LEU A 389 -30.70 -1.63 -5.78
N ALA A 390 -31.01 -0.72 -6.72
CA ALA A 390 -31.84 0.47 -6.48
C ALA A 390 -33.27 0.18 -5.97
N ASP A 391 -33.85 -0.94 -6.41
CA ASP A 391 -35.22 -1.39 -6.08
C ASP A 391 -35.23 -2.45 -4.93
N SER A 392 -34.09 -2.70 -4.26
CA SER A 392 -33.95 -3.72 -3.21
C SER A 392 -34.62 -3.31 -1.89
N GLU A 393 -35.27 -4.28 -1.21
CA GLU A 393 -35.68 -4.16 0.21
C GLU A 393 -34.67 -4.86 1.16
N GLU A 394 -33.60 -5.46 0.63
CA GLU A 394 -32.68 -6.37 1.34
C GLU A 394 -31.18 -6.04 1.11
N ALA A 395 -30.86 -4.91 0.45
CA ALA A 395 -29.50 -4.42 0.20
C ALA A 395 -29.45 -2.88 0.13
N TYR A 396 -28.26 -2.27 0.24
CA TYR A 396 -28.07 -0.84 0.01
C TYR A 396 -28.09 -0.50 -1.49
N PRO A 397 -28.88 0.49 -1.92
CA PRO A 397 -29.01 0.86 -3.33
C PRO A 397 -27.86 1.72 -3.88
N GLU A 398 -26.93 2.17 -3.03
CA GLU A 398 -25.69 2.87 -3.38
C GLU A 398 -24.72 2.01 -4.21
N HIS A 399 -24.73 0.69 -3.98
CA HIS A 399 -23.84 -0.29 -4.61
C HIS A 399 -24.01 -0.35 -6.13
N TYR A 400 -22.91 -0.17 -6.87
CA TYR A 400 -22.81 -0.41 -8.31
C TYR A 400 -22.06 -1.70 -8.63
N ALA A 401 -21.01 -2.01 -7.89
CA ALA A 401 -20.27 -3.28 -7.91
C ALA A 401 -19.64 -3.53 -6.53
N TRP A 402 -19.37 -4.79 -6.21
CA TRP A 402 -18.80 -5.20 -4.91
C TRP A 402 -17.84 -6.37 -5.09
N GLY A 403 -17.24 -6.85 -4.01
CA GLY A 403 -16.25 -7.95 -4.03
C GLY A 403 -14.82 -7.47 -4.20
N PHE A 404 -14.50 -6.28 -3.69
CA PHE A 404 -13.16 -5.67 -3.71
C PHE A 404 -12.51 -5.66 -2.33
N ARG A 405 -11.17 -5.66 -2.28
CA ARG A 405 -10.37 -5.59 -1.04
C ARG A 405 -9.98 -4.15 -0.70
N ASN A 406 -9.18 -3.53 -1.56
CA ASN A 406 -8.75 -2.15 -1.51
C ASN A 406 -8.64 -1.58 -2.94
N PRO A 407 -9.77 -1.13 -3.54
CA PRO A 407 -9.82 -0.58 -4.89
C PRO A 407 -9.11 0.79 -4.95
N PHE A 408 -7.78 0.74 -5.03
CA PHE A 408 -6.84 1.84 -4.75
C PHE A 408 -6.71 2.85 -5.90
N GLY A 409 -7.29 2.57 -7.07
CA GLY A 409 -7.43 3.57 -8.14
C GLY A 409 -8.55 3.20 -9.11
N ILE A 410 -9.21 4.22 -9.64
CA ILE A 410 -10.40 4.13 -10.48
C ILE A 410 -10.28 5.10 -11.67
N SER A 411 -10.64 4.69 -12.88
CA SER A 411 -10.63 5.56 -14.07
C SER A 411 -11.60 5.11 -15.16
N PHE A 412 -12.02 6.04 -16.03
CA PHE A 412 -12.81 5.74 -17.23
C PHE A 412 -11.97 5.97 -18.51
N ASP A 413 -12.16 5.13 -19.53
CA ASP A 413 -11.60 5.37 -20.88
C ASP A 413 -12.62 6.01 -21.86
N SER A 414 -12.16 6.39 -23.06
CA SER A 414 -13.04 7.05 -24.05
C SER A 414 -14.04 6.14 -24.78
N ASP A 415 -14.03 4.83 -24.49
CA ASP A 415 -15.06 3.86 -24.90
C ASP A 415 -16.06 3.56 -23.75
N ASP A 416 -16.12 4.45 -22.75
CA ASP A 416 -17.00 4.42 -21.56
C ASP A 416 -16.72 3.25 -20.58
N ARG A 417 -15.53 2.62 -20.60
CA ARG A 417 -15.18 1.50 -19.71
C ARG A 417 -14.60 1.98 -18.38
N LEU A 418 -15.08 1.44 -17.26
CA LEU A 418 -14.55 1.67 -15.93
C LEU A 418 -13.44 0.67 -15.61
N PHE A 419 -12.25 1.17 -15.27
CA PHE A 419 -11.13 0.38 -14.76
C PHE A 419 -10.97 0.60 -13.26
N VAL A 420 -10.66 -0.46 -12.52
CA VAL A 420 -10.29 -0.40 -11.08
C VAL A 420 -9.06 -1.27 -10.88
N ALA A 421 -8.08 -0.77 -10.13
CA ALA A 421 -6.96 -1.57 -9.64
C ALA A 421 -7.20 -1.91 -8.17
N ASP A 422 -7.15 -3.19 -7.81
CA ASP A 422 -7.43 -3.70 -6.47
C ASP A 422 -6.19 -4.35 -5.86
N VAL A 423 -5.82 -3.94 -4.64
CA VAL A 423 -4.63 -4.42 -3.94
C VAL A 423 -4.96 -5.70 -3.20
N GLY A 424 -4.41 -6.82 -3.69
CA GLY A 424 -4.58 -8.15 -3.10
C GLY A 424 -3.85 -8.33 -1.76
N GLN A 425 -3.84 -9.57 -1.25
CA GLN A 425 -3.55 -9.84 0.17
C GLN A 425 -2.18 -10.46 0.42
N ASN A 426 -1.78 -11.48 -0.33
CA ASN A 426 -0.58 -12.30 -0.06
C ASN A 426 0.04 -12.92 -1.32
N LEU A 427 -0.73 -13.06 -2.39
CA LEU A 427 -0.39 -13.90 -3.54
C LEU A 427 -0.46 -13.14 -4.86
N PHE A 428 -1.44 -12.26 -5.06
CA PHE A 428 -1.71 -11.60 -6.35
C PHE A 428 -2.07 -10.12 -6.22
N GLU A 429 -1.95 -9.41 -7.33
CA GLU A 429 -2.34 -8.01 -7.57
C GLU A 429 -3.17 -7.95 -8.86
N GLU A 430 -4.25 -7.15 -8.91
CA GLU A 430 -5.22 -7.23 -10.02
C GLU A 430 -5.80 -5.89 -10.52
N VAL A 431 -6.28 -5.91 -11.77
CA VAL A 431 -7.06 -4.82 -12.40
C VAL A 431 -8.29 -5.41 -13.08
N ASP A 432 -9.43 -4.74 -12.87
CA ASP A 432 -10.74 -5.10 -13.41
C ASP A 432 -11.24 -4.14 -14.48
N ILE A 433 -12.22 -4.63 -15.26
CA ILE A 433 -13.19 -3.77 -15.94
C ILE A 433 -14.54 -3.92 -15.22
N VAL A 434 -15.03 -2.83 -14.63
CA VAL A 434 -16.12 -2.89 -13.65
C VAL A 434 -17.49 -2.66 -14.29
N GLU A 435 -18.26 -3.73 -14.43
CA GLU A 435 -19.64 -3.71 -14.93
C GLU A 435 -20.68 -3.62 -13.79
N SER A 436 -21.86 -3.07 -14.11
CA SER A 436 -22.92 -2.84 -13.13
C SER A 436 -23.54 -4.15 -12.63
N GLY A 437 -23.51 -4.36 -11.32
CA GLY A 437 -23.90 -5.61 -10.65
C GLY A 437 -22.80 -6.67 -10.66
N GLY A 438 -21.58 -6.33 -11.07
CA GLY A 438 -20.42 -7.21 -10.97
C GLY A 438 -20.04 -7.49 -9.52
N ASN A 439 -19.63 -8.73 -9.27
CA ASN A 439 -19.05 -9.19 -8.01
C ASN A 439 -17.65 -9.72 -8.29
N TYR A 440 -16.63 -9.03 -7.77
CA TYR A 440 -15.20 -9.25 -8.06
C TYR A 440 -14.55 -10.26 -7.11
N GLY A 441 -15.34 -10.77 -6.16
CA GLY A 441 -15.08 -12.05 -5.51
C GLY A 441 -14.25 -12.01 -4.23
N TRP A 442 -13.64 -10.90 -3.81
CA TRP A 442 -13.04 -10.81 -2.47
C TRP A 442 -14.11 -10.95 -1.36
N ASN A 443 -13.95 -11.76 -0.31
CA ASN A 443 -12.79 -12.58 0.10
C ASN A 443 -12.91 -14.08 -0.28
N VAL A 444 -13.68 -14.43 -1.31
CA VAL A 444 -13.77 -15.79 -1.89
C VAL A 444 -12.63 -16.06 -2.89
N LYS A 445 -12.18 -15.02 -3.62
CA LYS A 445 -11.06 -15.00 -4.57
C LYS A 445 -9.99 -13.96 -4.17
N GLU A 446 -8.81 -14.11 -4.77
CA GLU A 446 -7.69 -13.16 -4.83
C GLU A 446 -7.03 -13.36 -6.21
N GLY A 447 -7.17 -12.42 -7.14
CA GLY A 447 -6.91 -12.69 -8.56
C GLY A 447 -7.89 -13.71 -9.15
N THR A 448 -7.45 -14.44 -10.18
CA THR A 448 -8.20 -15.58 -10.74
C THR A 448 -8.19 -16.83 -9.84
N HIS A 449 -7.70 -16.70 -8.61
CA HIS A 449 -7.43 -17.79 -7.67
C HIS A 449 -8.36 -17.72 -6.45
N CYS A 450 -8.66 -18.89 -5.86
CA CYS A 450 -9.42 -18.97 -4.62
C CYS A 450 -8.65 -18.37 -3.44
N PHE A 451 -9.35 -17.77 -2.48
CA PHE A 451 -8.78 -17.28 -1.21
C PHE A 451 -9.21 -18.14 -0.01
N SER A 452 -8.49 -18.04 1.12
CA SER A 452 -8.89 -18.71 2.37
C SER A 452 -8.38 -18.00 3.62
N THR A 453 -9.26 -17.57 4.53
CA THR A 453 -8.83 -16.87 5.76
C THR A 453 -8.06 -17.77 6.75
N GLU A 454 -8.29 -19.09 6.73
CA GLU A 454 -7.51 -20.04 7.55
C GLU A 454 -6.08 -20.27 6.98
N ASN A 455 -5.89 -20.18 5.66
CA ASN A 455 -4.63 -20.52 4.98
C ASN A 455 -4.35 -19.61 3.76
N PRO A 456 -4.22 -18.27 3.93
CA PRO A 456 -4.24 -17.34 2.78
C PRO A 456 -3.02 -17.47 1.87
N GLY A 457 -1.85 -17.86 2.39
CA GLY A 457 -0.68 -18.21 1.58
C GLY A 457 -0.70 -19.62 0.97
N SER A 458 -1.80 -20.38 1.09
CA SER A 458 -1.98 -21.73 0.53
C SER A 458 -3.47 -22.11 0.41
N PRO A 459 -4.24 -21.42 -0.46
CA PRO A 459 -5.69 -21.60 -0.61
C PRO A 459 -6.11 -22.96 -1.22
N PRO A 460 -7.41 -23.31 -1.17
CA PRO A 460 -7.94 -24.54 -1.78
C PRO A 460 -7.88 -24.55 -3.32
N GLU A 461 -7.93 -25.75 -3.92
CA GLU A 461 -8.00 -25.94 -5.39
C GLU A 461 -9.39 -25.62 -6.01
N ASP A 462 -10.46 -25.58 -5.19
CA ASP A 462 -11.85 -25.35 -5.61
C ASP A 462 -12.51 -24.31 -4.66
N CYS A 463 -13.24 -23.34 -5.22
CA CYS A 463 -14.10 -22.36 -4.53
C CYS A 463 -15.36 -22.09 -5.38
N PRO A 464 -16.34 -21.28 -4.92
CA PRO A 464 -17.46 -20.85 -5.76
C PRO A 464 -17.05 -19.91 -6.90
N ASP A 465 -17.46 -20.22 -8.14
CA ASP A 465 -17.36 -19.32 -9.31
C ASP A 465 -18.60 -18.39 -9.45
N SER A 466 -19.53 -18.41 -8.51
CA SER A 466 -20.79 -17.66 -8.57
C SER A 466 -21.36 -17.41 -7.17
N ALA A 467 -22.00 -16.25 -7.00
CA ALA A 467 -22.77 -15.91 -5.80
C ALA A 467 -24.04 -16.78 -5.64
N PRO A 468 -24.77 -16.69 -4.50
CA PRO A 468 -26.01 -17.45 -4.29
C PRO A 468 -27.16 -17.08 -5.25
N ASP A 469 -27.94 -18.07 -5.71
CA ASP A 469 -29.27 -17.91 -6.37
C ASP A 469 -30.36 -17.59 -5.33
N GLU A 470 -30.08 -16.64 -4.42
CA GLU A 470 -31.04 -16.05 -3.48
C GLU A 470 -30.61 -14.65 -3.00
N ALA A 471 -31.62 -13.81 -2.73
CA ALA A 471 -31.44 -12.38 -2.42
C ALA A 471 -30.53 -12.14 -1.19
N PRO A 472 -29.72 -11.07 -1.18
CA PRO A 472 -29.72 -9.94 -2.13
C PRO A 472 -29.12 -10.22 -3.52
N TYR A 473 -28.42 -11.35 -3.69
CA TYR A 473 -27.79 -11.78 -4.94
C TYR A 473 -28.78 -12.48 -5.90
N ASP A 474 -28.38 -12.76 -7.15
CA ASP A 474 -29.23 -13.44 -8.15
C ASP A 474 -28.56 -14.62 -8.88
N GLY A 475 -27.46 -15.13 -8.33
CA GLY A 475 -26.71 -16.26 -8.88
C GLY A 475 -25.70 -15.86 -9.96
N GLN A 476 -25.28 -14.60 -9.97
CA GLN A 476 -24.30 -14.06 -10.90
C GLN A 476 -22.91 -14.72 -10.74
N GLU A 477 -22.20 -14.88 -11.85
CA GLU A 477 -20.83 -15.41 -11.88
C GLU A 477 -19.88 -14.38 -11.23
N LEU A 478 -18.91 -14.84 -10.43
CA LEU A 478 -17.85 -13.98 -9.92
C LEU A 478 -16.95 -13.59 -11.09
N GLN A 479 -16.69 -12.29 -11.23
CA GLN A 479 -15.84 -11.80 -12.31
C GLN A 479 -14.37 -12.18 -12.05
N ASP A 480 -13.61 -12.36 -13.13
CA ASP A 480 -12.16 -12.57 -13.10
C ASP A 480 -11.50 -11.29 -13.67
N PRO A 481 -10.34 -10.87 -13.14
CA PRO A 481 -9.67 -9.65 -13.56
C PRO A 481 -9.13 -9.71 -15.00
N ILE A 482 -8.83 -8.54 -15.56
CA ILE A 482 -8.15 -8.41 -16.86
C ILE A 482 -6.61 -8.40 -16.75
N VAL A 483 -6.08 -8.03 -15.58
CA VAL A 483 -4.65 -8.03 -15.26
C VAL A 483 -4.46 -8.77 -13.95
N GLU A 484 -3.49 -9.68 -13.89
CA GLU A 484 -3.12 -10.42 -12.69
C GLU A 484 -1.60 -10.63 -12.67
N TYR A 485 -0.92 -10.27 -11.58
CA TYR A 485 0.47 -10.64 -11.36
C TYR A 485 0.73 -11.07 -9.90
N PRO A 486 1.65 -12.02 -9.65
CA PRO A 486 1.87 -12.54 -8.33
C PRO A 486 2.80 -11.64 -7.50
N HIS A 487 2.67 -11.69 -6.18
CA HIS A 487 3.64 -11.13 -5.23
C HIS A 487 5.03 -11.75 -5.41
N THR A 488 5.10 -13.07 -5.65
CA THR A 488 6.36 -13.83 -5.79
C THR A 488 6.40 -14.67 -7.07
N TYR A 489 7.50 -14.60 -7.82
CA TYR A 489 7.78 -15.44 -8.98
C TYR A 489 9.24 -15.91 -8.98
N GLN A 490 9.46 -17.22 -9.11
CA GLN A 490 10.79 -17.84 -9.08
C GLN A 490 11.67 -17.38 -7.90
N GLU A 491 11.10 -17.36 -6.69
CA GLU A 491 11.79 -16.96 -5.44
C GLU A 491 12.22 -15.47 -5.43
N GLN A 492 11.62 -14.62 -6.29
CA GLN A 492 11.83 -13.18 -6.35
C GLN A 492 10.51 -12.43 -6.15
N ILE A 493 10.54 -11.28 -5.46
CA ILE A 493 9.38 -10.39 -5.34
C ILE A 493 9.14 -9.68 -6.67
N VAL A 494 7.86 -9.58 -7.04
CA VAL A 494 7.39 -8.99 -8.29
C VAL A 494 6.44 -7.83 -7.98
N GLY A 495 5.34 -8.13 -7.28
CA GLY A 495 4.39 -7.15 -6.76
C GLY A 495 4.46 -6.95 -5.26
N ILE A 496 4.00 -5.79 -4.79
CA ILE A 496 3.89 -5.42 -3.37
C ILE A 496 2.55 -4.71 -3.07
N ALA A 497 2.11 -3.84 -3.97
CA ALA A 497 0.78 -3.22 -3.99
C ALA A 497 0.57 -2.54 -5.35
N ILE A 498 -0.48 -2.90 -6.09
CA ILE A 498 -0.84 -2.25 -7.35
C ILE A 498 -1.33 -0.82 -7.15
N VAL A 499 -1.04 0.05 -8.12
CA VAL A 499 -1.41 1.47 -8.06
C VAL A 499 -2.12 1.90 -9.34
N GLY A 500 -3.45 1.94 -9.26
CA GLY A 500 -4.37 2.63 -10.18
C GLY A 500 -4.08 2.47 -11.66
N GLY A 501 -4.25 3.57 -12.42
CA GLY A 501 -3.88 3.65 -13.83
C GLY A 501 -4.94 4.25 -14.75
N HIS A 502 -4.54 4.51 -16.00
CA HIS A 502 -5.40 5.08 -17.07
C HIS A 502 -5.06 4.45 -18.43
N VAL A 503 -6.03 4.39 -19.34
CA VAL A 503 -5.75 4.02 -20.75
C VAL A 503 -5.01 5.16 -21.45
N TYR A 504 -3.85 4.90 -22.05
CA TYR A 504 -3.07 5.93 -22.73
C TYR A 504 -3.66 6.24 -24.11
N GLU A 505 -4.22 7.44 -24.28
CA GLU A 505 -4.91 7.85 -25.51
C GLU A 505 -4.19 8.97 -26.30
N ALA A 506 -3.10 9.51 -25.76
CA ALA A 506 -2.32 10.58 -26.39
C ALA A 506 -1.52 10.13 -27.64
N ASP A 507 -1.37 11.07 -28.58
CA ASP A 507 -0.64 10.91 -29.86
C ASP A 507 0.92 10.95 -29.67
N ALA A 508 1.40 11.15 -28.43
CA ALA A 508 2.79 11.48 -28.10
C ALA A 508 3.72 10.25 -28.05
N VAL A 509 3.40 9.23 -27.25
CA VAL A 509 4.12 7.94 -27.19
C VAL A 509 3.28 6.87 -27.90
N GLN A 510 3.43 6.78 -29.23
CA GLN A 510 2.58 5.97 -30.10
C GLN A 510 2.62 4.47 -29.81
N GLU A 511 3.68 3.99 -29.17
CA GLU A 511 3.86 2.63 -28.69
C GLU A 511 2.96 2.27 -27.47
N LEU A 512 2.44 3.26 -26.73
CA LEU A 512 1.52 3.06 -25.59
C LEU A 512 0.02 3.19 -25.96
N ASN A 513 -0.32 3.77 -27.11
CA ASN A 513 -1.70 4.10 -27.47
C ASN A 513 -2.67 2.90 -27.35
N GLY A 514 -3.62 2.97 -26.43
CA GLY A 514 -4.62 1.92 -26.17
C GLY A 514 -4.16 0.82 -25.20
N LYS A 515 -3.04 1.03 -24.48
CA LYS A 515 -2.65 0.24 -23.31
C LYS A 515 -3.18 0.88 -22.03
N TYR A 516 -3.53 0.05 -21.05
CA TYR A 516 -3.73 0.53 -19.67
C TYR A 516 -2.35 0.73 -19.02
N ILE A 517 -2.09 1.92 -18.49
CA ILE A 517 -0.83 2.30 -17.85
C ILE A 517 -1.05 2.45 -16.36
N PHE A 518 -0.29 1.71 -15.57
CA PHE A 518 -0.43 1.55 -14.12
C PHE A 518 0.95 1.36 -13.47
N GLY A 519 0.99 1.02 -12.19
CA GLY A 519 2.24 0.72 -11.52
C GLY A 519 2.11 -0.19 -10.31
N ASP A 520 3.26 -0.43 -9.68
CA ASP A 520 3.36 -1.05 -8.36
C ASP A 520 4.14 -0.09 -7.44
N TRP A 521 3.68 0.08 -6.20
CA TRP A 521 4.14 1.10 -5.26
C TRP A 521 5.67 1.12 -5.11
N THR A 522 6.29 -0.06 -4.94
CA THR A 522 7.75 -0.22 -4.93
C THR A 522 8.17 -1.68 -5.19
N ALA A 523 9.25 -1.88 -5.91
CA ALA A 523 9.92 -3.17 -6.06
C ALA A 523 10.80 -3.55 -4.85
N ASP A 524 10.96 -2.67 -3.85
CA ASP A 524 11.75 -2.95 -2.65
C ASP A 524 10.95 -3.80 -1.63
N PRO A 525 11.34 -5.06 -1.37
CA PRO A 525 10.65 -5.90 -0.39
C PRO A 525 10.69 -5.35 1.04
N ALA A 526 11.65 -4.48 1.35
CA ALA A 526 11.75 -3.80 2.65
C ALA A 526 10.82 -2.57 2.76
N ARG A 527 10.13 -2.19 1.67
CA ARG A 527 9.19 -1.05 1.57
C ARG A 527 9.78 0.31 1.98
N GLN A 528 11.11 0.44 2.00
CA GLN A 528 11.83 1.63 2.48
C GLN A 528 12.42 2.47 1.35
N SER A 529 12.66 1.85 0.19
CA SER A 529 13.30 2.47 -0.95
C SER A 529 12.29 2.90 -2.03
N PRO A 530 12.43 4.11 -2.61
CA PRO A 530 11.64 4.53 -3.77
C PRO A 530 12.11 3.77 -5.04
N GLN A 531 11.52 2.59 -5.28
CA GLN A 531 11.84 1.70 -6.42
C GLN A 531 10.57 1.30 -7.19
N GLY A 532 9.67 2.25 -7.43
CA GLY A 532 8.38 2.03 -8.10
C GLY A 532 8.49 1.36 -9.48
N ARG A 533 7.47 0.56 -9.83
CA ARG A 533 7.34 0.01 -11.19
C ARG A 533 6.32 0.81 -11.99
N LEU A 534 6.64 1.10 -13.26
CA LEU A 534 5.69 1.62 -14.22
C LEU A 534 5.38 0.51 -15.23
N LEU A 535 4.10 0.16 -15.36
CA LEU A 535 3.63 -1.04 -16.07
C LEU A 535 2.63 -0.65 -17.16
N ALA A 536 2.53 -1.49 -18.20
CA ALA A 536 1.58 -1.31 -19.29
C ALA A 536 0.95 -2.64 -19.73
N ALA A 537 -0.37 -2.75 -19.65
CA ALA A 537 -1.14 -3.92 -20.06
C ALA A 537 -1.80 -3.71 -21.44
N THR A 538 -1.85 -4.77 -22.25
CA THR A 538 -2.34 -4.73 -23.63
C THR A 538 -3.49 -5.74 -23.83
N GLU A 539 -4.66 -5.26 -24.26
CA GLU A 539 -5.82 -6.11 -24.56
C GLU A 539 -5.49 -7.16 -25.64
N PRO A 540 -5.82 -8.46 -25.44
CA PRO A 540 -5.55 -9.52 -26.41
C PRO A 540 -6.17 -9.26 -27.80
N ASP A 541 -5.45 -9.64 -28.87
CA ASP A 541 -5.73 -9.38 -30.29
C ASP A 541 -6.99 -10.12 -30.83
N GLY A 542 -8.16 -9.76 -30.26
CA GLY A 542 -9.46 -10.40 -30.49
C GLY A 542 -10.51 -10.26 -29.36
N GLY A 543 -10.18 -9.66 -28.20
CA GLY A 543 -11.07 -9.56 -27.03
C GLY A 543 -12.34 -8.72 -27.25
N GLY A 544 -12.20 -7.54 -27.84
CA GLY A 544 -13.28 -6.59 -28.11
C GLY A 544 -14.58 -7.17 -28.69
N GLY A 545 -15.54 -7.44 -27.80
CA GLY A 545 -16.94 -7.74 -28.12
C GLY A 545 -17.43 -9.16 -27.81
N GLN A 546 -17.04 -9.79 -26.69
CA GLN A 546 -17.58 -11.10 -26.28
C GLN A 546 -18.09 -11.26 -24.83
N MET A 547 -17.83 -10.34 -23.88
CA MET A 547 -18.43 -10.44 -22.53
C MET A 547 -19.92 -10.05 -22.52
N ALA A 548 -20.30 -8.98 -23.21
CA ALA A 548 -21.65 -8.40 -23.19
C ALA A 548 -22.70 -9.05 -24.12
N GLU A 549 -22.82 -10.39 -24.23
CA GLU A 549 -23.89 -11.05 -25.03
C GLU A 549 -24.52 -12.38 -24.50
N ASP A 550 -24.56 -12.68 -23.18
CA ASP A 550 -25.50 -13.72 -22.66
C ASP A 550 -26.28 -13.39 -21.35
N ALA A 551 -26.40 -12.10 -20.99
CA ALA A 551 -27.41 -11.64 -20.05
C ALA A 551 -28.71 -11.20 -20.78
N GLY A 552 -29.89 -11.48 -20.20
CA GLY A 552 -31.15 -10.83 -20.63
C GLY A 552 -31.93 -11.41 -21.82
N GLY A 553 -32.00 -12.74 -21.97
CA GLY A 553 -32.67 -13.42 -23.09
C GLY A 553 -34.21 -13.28 -23.25
N ASN A 554 -34.77 -12.07 -23.44
CA ASN A 554 -36.20 -11.87 -23.78
C ASN A 554 -36.52 -10.64 -24.66
N GLU A 555 -35.88 -10.54 -25.83
CA GLU A 555 -36.07 -9.45 -26.80
C GLU A 555 -37.53 -9.32 -27.31
N THR A 556 -38.22 -8.21 -26.98
CA THR A 556 -39.55 -7.87 -27.54
C THR A 556 -39.69 -6.41 -28.00
N ASN A 557 -38.70 -5.93 -28.76
CA ASN A 557 -38.86 -5.00 -29.89
C ASN A 557 -39.96 -3.89 -29.80
N ALA A 558 -39.66 -2.76 -29.12
CA ALA A 558 -40.60 -1.64 -28.94
C ALA A 558 -40.19 -0.34 -29.69
N THR A 559 -40.42 -0.26 -31.00
CA THR A 559 -40.10 0.96 -31.77
C THR A 559 -41.04 2.14 -31.47
N ASN A 560 -40.44 3.32 -31.25
CA ASN A 560 -41.08 4.52 -30.74
C ASN A 560 -42.17 5.10 -31.67
N ALA A 561 -43.41 5.28 -31.18
CA ALA A 561 -44.52 5.88 -31.93
C ALA A 561 -45.55 6.58 -31.00
N THR A 562 -45.82 7.86 -31.26
CA THR A 562 -46.62 8.73 -30.37
C THR A 562 -48.14 8.68 -30.63
N ASN A 563 -48.89 9.14 -29.61
CA ASN A 563 -50.29 9.63 -29.61
C ASN A 563 -51.49 8.65 -29.47
N ALA A 564 -52.06 8.69 -28.26
CA ALA A 564 -53.46 9.05 -27.96
C ALA A 564 -54.62 8.01 -27.99
N THR A 565 -55.31 7.95 -26.83
CA THR A 565 -56.77 7.75 -26.62
C THR A 565 -57.48 6.55 -27.27
N ASP A 566 -57.86 5.54 -26.49
CA ASP A 566 -59.21 5.43 -25.89
C ASP A 566 -59.41 4.12 -25.09
N VAL A 567 -60.31 4.13 -24.10
CA VAL A 567 -60.70 2.97 -23.26
C VAL A 567 -62.00 2.35 -23.78
N PRO A 568 -62.08 1.01 -23.93
CA PRO A 568 -63.12 0.28 -23.17
C PRO A 568 -62.76 -1.15 -22.69
N GLU A 569 -63.46 -1.54 -21.63
CA GLU A 569 -63.59 -2.90 -21.03
C GLU A 569 -63.87 -4.04 -22.03
N ILE A 570 -63.58 -5.30 -21.64
CA ILE A 570 -64.61 -6.36 -21.44
C ILE A 570 -64.04 -7.69 -20.84
N GLU A 571 -64.77 -8.22 -19.87
CA GLU A 571 -64.98 -9.63 -19.41
C GLU A 571 -63.91 -10.71 -19.76
N GLN A 572 -63.22 -11.35 -18.80
CA GLN A 572 -63.71 -12.37 -17.83
C GLN A 572 -64.07 -13.74 -18.44
N GLU A 573 -63.15 -14.72 -18.38
CA GLU A 573 -63.30 -16.13 -17.90
C GLU A 573 -61.86 -16.65 -17.66
N GLY A 574 -61.51 -17.49 -16.67
CA GLY A 574 -62.32 -18.11 -15.63
C GLY A 574 -62.11 -19.63 -15.53
N PHE A 575 -61.05 -20.09 -14.87
CA PHE A 575 -60.93 -21.52 -14.48
C PHE A 575 -60.33 -21.69 -13.08
N VAL A 576 -60.94 -22.62 -12.32
CA VAL A 576 -60.63 -22.92 -10.91
C VAL A 576 -60.29 -24.40 -10.80
N ASN A 577 -59.31 -24.75 -9.96
CA ASN A 577 -59.30 -26.07 -9.32
C ASN A 577 -58.57 -26.06 -7.97
N GLU A 578 -59.26 -25.63 -6.91
CA GLU A 578 -58.88 -25.96 -5.52
C GLU A 578 -58.86 -27.50 -5.32
N THR A 579 -58.05 -28.02 -4.40
CA THR A 579 -58.56 -28.65 -3.15
C THR A 579 -57.45 -29.23 -2.25
N ASN A 580 -57.35 -28.68 -1.02
CA ASN A 580 -57.31 -29.39 0.28
C ASN A 580 -56.17 -30.40 0.62
N ASP A 581 -55.79 -30.64 1.89
CA ASP A 581 -56.43 -30.32 3.19
C ASP A 581 -55.42 -29.93 4.30
N THR A 582 -55.65 -28.74 4.87
CA THR A 582 -55.59 -28.33 6.31
C THR A 582 -54.95 -29.21 7.41
N ASN A 583 -54.11 -28.58 8.26
CA ASN A 583 -54.28 -28.37 9.72
C ASN A 583 -53.12 -27.46 10.22
N ALA A 584 -53.28 -26.37 11.00
CA ALA A 584 -53.92 -26.20 12.33
C ALA A 584 -53.08 -26.82 13.49
N THR A 585 -52.75 -26.13 14.60
CA THR A 585 -53.12 -24.78 15.13
C THR A 585 -52.26 -24.45 16.37
N ASN A 586 -52.05 -23.15 16.69
CA ASN A 586 -51.80 -22.50 18.00
C ASN A 586 -50.82 -23.19 19.02
N ALA A 587 -49.89 -22.49 19.69
CA ALA A 587 -50.20 -21.44 20.66
C ALA A 587 -48.93 -20.83 21.31
N THR A 588 -49.12 -19.64 21.88
CA THR A 588 -48.26 -18.86 22.80
C THR A 588 -47.65 -19.64 23.99
N ASP A 589 -46.43 -19.28 24.39
CA ASP A 589 -46.14 -18.56 25.66
C ASP A 589 -44.61 -18.49 25.92
N ALA A 590 -44.09 -17.30 26.27
CA ALA A 590 -42.78 -17.14 26.94
C ALA A 590 -42.94 -17.17 28.46
N PRO A 591 -41.90 -17.57 29.22
CA PRO A 591 -41.40 -16.66 30.26
C PRO A 591 -39.87 -16.73 30.50
N ASP A 592 -39.38 -15.75 31.25
CA ASP A 592 -37.98 -15.46 31.60
C ASP A 592 -37.30 -16.42 32.63
N VAL A 593 -36.05 -16.04 33.00
CA VAL A 593 -35.17 -16.45 34.13
C VAL A 593 -34.58 -17.89 34.08
N GLU A 594 -33.29 -18.13 34.39
CA GLU A 594 -32.32 -17.39 35.23
C GLU A 594 -30.90 -17.20 34.63
N GLN A 595 -30.14 -16.25 35.21
CA GLN A 595 -28.77 -15.86 34.86
C GLN A 595 -27.78 -16.25 35.97
N GLU A 596 -26.98 -17.31 35.76
CA GLU A 596 -25.67 -17.58 36.40
C GLU A 596 -24.87 -18.46 35.41
N GLY A 597 -23.55 -18.32 35.20
CA GLY A 597 -22.58 -17.42 35.84
C GLY A 597 -21.25 -18.13 36.13
N LEU A 598 -20.50 -18.52 35.09
CA LEU A 598 -19.12 -19.04 35.16
C LEU A 598 -18.35 -18.48 33.96
N GLU A 599 -17.37 -17.59 34.15
CA GLU A 599 -15.97 -17.89 34.52
C GLU A 599 -15.08 -18.33 33.34
N ASN A 600 -14.89 -17.41 32.38
CA ASN A 600 -13.57 -16.96 31.90
C ASN A 600 -12.44 -18.00 31.83
N GLU A 601 -12.34 -18.73 30.71
CA GLU A 601 -11.06 -19.25 30.22
C GLU A 601 -10.64 -18.42 29.01
N THR A 602 -9.54 -17.66 29.17
CA THR A 602 -8.92 -16.85 28.10
C THR A 602 -8.26 -17.78 27.10
N ASN A 603 -8.83 -17.89 25.91
CA ASN A 603 -8.22 -18.61 24.80
C ASN A 603 -7.48 -17.60 23.92
N GLU A 604 -6.23 -17.32 24.27
CA GLU A 604 -5.33 -16.48 23.47
C GLU A 604 -5.03 -17.20 22.15
N THR A 605 -5.80 -16.90 21.10
CA THR A 605 -5.44 -17.13 19.71
C THR A 605 -4.71 -15.89 19.21
N ASN A 606 -3.46 -16.07 18.75
CA ASN A 606 -2.71 -14.97 18.17
C ASN A 606 -3.35 -14.59 16.83
N ALA A 607 -3.99 -13.42 16.76
CA ALA A 607 -4.04 -12.69 15.51
C ALA A 607 -2.60 -12.25 15.19
N THR A 608 -2.12 -12.56 13.99
CA THR A 608 -0.92 -11.93 13.44
C THR A 608 -1.33 -10.56 12.92
N ASN A 609 -1.03 -9.53 13.71
CA ASN A 609 -1.26 -8.15 13.35
C ASN A 609 -0.53 -7.80 12.05
N GLU A 610 -1.16 -7.09 11.12
CA GLU A 610 -0.46 -6.54 9.95
C GLU A 610 0.36 -5.31 10.34
N THR A 611 1.42 -5.57 11.10
CA THR A 611 2.63 -4.76 11.01
C THR A 611 3.21 -4.96 9.61
N ALA A 612 3.66 -3.91 8.93
CA ALA A 612 4.31 -3.98 7.62
C ALA A 612 5.71 -4.64 7.68
N GLY A 613 5.73 -5.94 8.02
CA GLY A 613 6.92 -6.69 8.45
C GLY A 613 6.62 -8.10 8.97
N GLY A 614 5.52 -8.72 8.52
CA GLY A 614 5.27 -10.15 8.74
C GLY A 614 6.11 -11.03 7.80
N ASP A 615 6.50 -12.22 8.26
CA ASP A 615 7.21 -13.21 7.43
C ASP A 615 6.30 -13.70 6.27
N MET A 616 6.62 -13.32 5.03
CA MET A 616 5.96 -13.85 3.82
C MET A 616 6.06 -15.40 3.80
N PRO A 617 4.95 -16.15 3.72
CA PRO A 617 4.99 -17.60 3.77
C PRO A 617 5.63 -18.16 2.48
N THR A 618 6.75 -18.88 2.63
CA THR A 618 7.37 -19.58 1.49
C THR A 618 6.50 -20.73 1.02
N ALA A 619 6.09 -20.67 -0.26
CA ALA A 619 5.28 -21.71 -0.90
C ALA A 619 6.06 -23.04 -1.03
N ASP A 620 5.92 -23.90 -0.02
CA ASP A 620 6.66 -25.17 0.11
C ASP A 620 6.27 -26.14 -1.03
N GLY A 621 7.19 -26.31 -1.99
CA GLY A 621 6.81 -26.52 -3.38
C GLY A 621 6.37 -27.93 -3.79
N ASP A 622 5.29 -28.01 -4.58
CA ASP A 622 5.05 -29.09 -5.54
C ASP A 622 4.52 -28.47 -6.85
N GLY A 623 5.40 -28.27 -7.84
CA GLY A 623 5.08 -27.48 -9.04
C GLY A 623 3.96 -28.08 -9.90
N GLN A 624 2.78 -27.46 -9.85
CA GLN A 624 1.62 -27.73 -10.71
C GLN A 624 1.30 -26.47 -11.53
N GLU A 625 1.11 -26.62 -12.83
CA GLU A 625 0.55 -25.56 -13.69
C GLU A 625 -0.97 -25.47 -13.43
N GLN A 626 -1.40 -24.61 -12.50
CA GLN A 626 -2.78 -24.12 -12.43
C GLN A 626 -2.73 -22.60 -12.64
N VAL A 627 -3.20 -22.17 -13.81
CA VAL A 627 -3.27 -20.79 -14.26
C VAL A 627 -4.55 -20.70 -15.10
N VAL A 628 -5.36 -19.66 -14.92
CA VAL A 628 -6.35 -19.30 -15.94
C VAL A 628 -5.61 -19.08 -17.27
N PRO A 629 -6.19 -19.43 -18.43
CA PRO A 629 -5.48 -19.28 -19.70
C PRO A 629 -5.07 -17.82 -19.90
N ARG A 630 -3.75 -17.54 -19.92
CA ARG A 630 -3.15 -16.25 -20.35
C ARG A 630 -3.53 -15.79 -21.78
N ASP A 631 -4.39 -16.54 -22.47
CA ASP A 631 -5.08 -16.11 -23.68
C ASP A 631 -6.27 -15.15 -23.37
N GLU A 632 -6.68 -15.02 -22.09
CA GLU A 632 -7.82 -14.23 -21.59
C GLU A 632 -7.37 -12.99 -20.78
N LEU A 633 -6.32 -13.10 -19.96
CA LEU A 633 -5.63 -11.95 -19.31
C LEU A 633 -4.86 -11.08 -20.33
N TRP A 634 -4.60 -9.81 -19.97
CA TRP A 634 -3.87 -8.85 -20.81
C TRP A 634 -2.34 -9.04 -20.75
N ASP A 635 -1.65 -8.84 -21.87
CA ASP A 635 -0.18 -8.95 -21.96
C ASP A 635 0.48 -7.72 -21.32
N MET A 636 1.24 -7.93 -20.23
CA MET A 636 1.95 -6.89 -19.47
C MET A 636 3.41 -6.70 -19.90
N GLU A 637 3.87 -5.44 -19.88
CA GLU A 637 5.28 -5.07 -19.98
C GLU A 637 5.67 -4.03 -18.93
N GLU A 638 6.93 -4.04 -18.47
CA GLU A 638 7.50 -3.05 -17.56
C GLU A 638 8.15 -1.94 -18.39
N LEU A 639 7.65 -0.71 -18.23
CA LEU A 639 8.11 0.47 -18.96
C LEU A 639 9.55 0.82 -18.56
N GLN A 640 10.31 1.37 -19.49
CA GLN A 640 11.75 1.60 -19.30
C GLN A 640 12.02 3.11 -19.32
N VAL A 641 12.40 3.67 -18.16
CA VAL A 641 12.59 5.12 -18.00
C VAL A 641 13.91 5.56 -18.62
N ALA A 642 13.84 6.22 -19.76
CA ALA A 642 15.00 6.77 -20.45
C ALA A 642 15.61 7.94 -19.65
N GLY A 643 16.74 7.69 -19.00
CA GLY A 643 17.44 8.70 -18.19
C GLY A 643 18.05 8.15 -16.91
N THR A 644 17.61 6.98 -16.45
CA THR A 644 18.19 6.22 -15.32
C THR A 644 19.26 5.22 -15.82
N GLU A 645 19.96 4.53 -14.91
CA GLU A 645 21.12 3.68 -15.28
C GLU A 645 20.71 2.32 -15.87
N ASP A 646 19.53 1.82 -15.50
CA ASP A 646 19.00 0.50 -15.84
C ASP A 646 17.58 0.51 -16.45
N GLY A 647 16.86 1.64 -16.36
CA GLY A 647 15.47 1.81 -16.80
C GLY A 647 14.45 1.90 -15.65
N SER A 648 14.89 1.81 -14.39
CA SER A 648 14.07 1.95 -13.18
C SER A 648 13.43 3.33 -13.02
N PHE A 649 12.38 3.41 -12.18
CA PHE A 649 11.72 4.65 -11.75
C PHE A 649 12.03 4.89 -10.26
N PRO A 650 12.92 5.84 -9.90
CA PRO A 650 13.47 5.98 -8.54
C PRO A 650 12.59 6.85 -7.62
N TYR A 651 11.29 6.56 -7.62
CA TYR A 651 10.24 7.15 -6.78
C TYR A 651 9.29 6.03 -6.32
N PHE A 652 8.58 6.21 -5.21
CA PHE A 652 7.38 5.42 -4.93
C PHE A 652 6.27 5.85 -5.89
N VAL A 653 5.56 4.90 -6.51
CA VAL A 653 4.36 5.22 -7.32
C VAL A 653 3.20 5.44 -6.36
N ARG A 654 2.50 6.58 -6.47
CA ARG A 654 1.43 6.95 -5.54
C ARG A 654 0.05 6.90 -6.18
N GLN A 655 -0.09 7.44 -7.39
CA GLN A 655 -1.32 7.37 -8.19
C GLN A 655 -1.03 7.72 -9.66
N PHE A 656 -2.01 7.57 -10.55
CA PHE A 656 -1.96 8.08 -11.92
C PHE A 656 -3.10 9.07 -12.20
N GLY A 657 -2.81 10.11 -12.98
CA GLY A 657 -3.80 11.06 -13.50
C GLY A 657 -3.77 11.14 -15.03
N GLN A 658 -4.79 11.75 -15.64
CA GLN A 658 -4.88 11.97 -17.09
C GLN A 658 -5.42 13.37 -17.44
N ASP A 659 -5.04 13.91 -18.60
CA ASP A 659 -5.58 15.16 -19.16
C ASP A 659 -6.56 14.96 -20.34
N ASP A 660 -7.27 16.04 -20.73
CA ASP A 660 -8.23 16.09 -21.85
C ASP A 660 -7.64 15.66 -23.22
N ASP A 661 -6.31 15.64 -23.37
CA ASP A 661 -5.59 15.22 -24.59
C ASP A 661 -5.07 13.75 -24.49
N GLY A 662 -5.43 13.03 -23.41
CA GLY A 662 -5.12 11.62 -23.17
C GLY A 662 -3.72 11.34 -22.61
N ASN A 663 -3.00 12.36 -22.15
CA ASN A 663 -1.65 12.18 -21.60
C ASN A 663 -1.72 11.67 -20.16
N VAL A 664 -0.96 10.61 -19.85
CA VAL A 664 -0.91 10.02 -18.50
C VAL A 664 0.20 10.68 -17.66
N TYR A 665 -0.12 10.94 -16.40
CA TYR A 665 0.73 11.52 -15.37
C TYR A 665 0.92 10.52 -14.24
N VAL A 666 2.12 10.49 -13.66
CA VAL A 666 2.46 9.72 -12.47
C VAL A 666 2.58 10.67 -11.28
N LEU A 667 1.81 10.40 -10.23
CA LEU A 667 1.97 10.99 -8.91
C LEU A 667 2.93 10.12 -8.12
N ALA A 668 3.94 10.72 -7.51
CA ALA A 668 5.05 9.98 -6.93
C ALA A 668 5.74 10.77 -5.82
N ASN A 669 6.46 10.10 -4.93
CA ASN A 669 7.30 10.77 -3.91
C ASN A 669 8.58 9.97 -3.60
N GLN A 670 9.52 10.57 -2.86
CA GLN A 670 10.83 9.95 -2.55
C GLN A 670 10.95 9.40 -1.13
N ALA A 671 9.97 9.65 -0.25
CA ALA A 671 9.89 9.07 1.09
C ALA A 671 8.75 8.04 1.18
N GLY A 672 8.94 6.96 1.95
CA GLY A 672 7.88 5.97 2.19
C GLY A 672 6.76 6.45 3.13
N VAL A 673 6.87 7.69 3.63
CA VAL A 673 5.99 8.32 4.63
C VAL A 673 5.60 9.73 4.16
N PRO A 674 4.45 10.28 4.59
CA PRO A 674 4.04 11.65 4.26
C PRO A 674 4.80 12.70 5.10
N GLU A 675 6.13 12.80 4.92
CA GLU A 675 6.96 13.87 5.50
C GLU A 675 7.83 14.59 4.46
N GLY A 676 7.87 15.92 4.56
CA GLY A 676 8.77 16.79 3.80
C GLY A 676 8.42 16.94 2.31
N ASP A 677 9.11 17.85 1.64
CA ASP A 677 8.81 18.32 0.27
C ASP A 677 9.21 17.30 -0.83
N THR A 678 8.85 16.01 -0.69
CA THR A 678 9.35 14.90 -1.54
C THR A 678 8.43 14.48 -2.69
N GLY A 679 7.23 15.05 -2.76
CA GLY A 679 6.18 14.73 -3.72
C GLY A 679 6.29 15.50 -5.05
N ALA A 680 6.01 14.80 -6.14
CA ALA A 680 6.09 15.30 -7.51
C ALA A 680 4.97 14.75 -8.41
N VAL A 681 4.68 15.51 -9.48
CA VAL A 681 3.80 15.10 -10.59
C VAL A 681 4.62 15.09 -11.87
N MET A 682 4.66 13.95 -12.56
CA MET A 682 5.48 13.71 -13.75
C MET A 682 4.64 13.23 -14.93
N GLN A 683 4.74 13.90 -16.08
CA GLN A 683 4.06 13.48 -17.31
C GLN A 683 4.86 12.38 -18.02
N ILE A 684 4.17 11.36 -18.55
CA ILE A 684 4.77 10.35 -19.45
C ILE A 684 4.92 10.95 -20.85
N VAL A 685 6.18 11.10 -21.30
CA VAL A 685 6.57 11.80 -22.52
C VAL A 685 7.48 10.91 -23.40
N PRO A 686 7.82 11.30 -24.64
CA PRO A 686 8.78 10.55 -25.45
C PRO A 686 10.17 10.44 -24.79
N PRO A 687 10.91 9.32 -24.95
CA PRO A 687 12.21 9.08 -24.30
C PRO A 687 13.36 10.01 -24.75
N GLY A 688 13.09 10.95 -25.66
CA GLY A 688 14.01 12.02 -26.04
C GLY A 688 13.70 13.38 -25.42
N GLU A 689 12.63 13.48 -24.63
CA GLU A 689 12.07 14.74 -24.11
C GLU A 689 11.93 14.74 -22.57
N GLY A 690 11.94 13.57 -21.93
CA GLY A 690 12.02 13.44 -20.45
C GLY A 690 13.38 13.78 -19.84
N GLU A 691 13.42 13.78 -18.51
CA GLU A 691 14.58 14.16 -17.69
C GLU A 691 15.41 12.96 -17.20
N SER A 692 16.58 13.22 -16.63
CA SER A 692 17.46 12.18 -16.06
C SER A 692 17.22 12.10 -14.56
N LEU A 693 16.36 11.16 -14.14
CA LEU A 693 16.10 10.90 -12.73
C LEU A 693 17.30 10.23 -12.06
N SER A 694 17.39 10.41 -10.74
CA SER A 694 18.32 9.71 -9.85
C SER A 694 17.56 9.35 -8.56
N PRO A 695 17.95 8.28 -7.85
CA PRO A 695 17.58 8.11 -6.44
C PRO A 695 17.96 9.36 -5.61
N PRO A 696 17.25 9.63 -4.50
CA PRO A 696 17.61 10.73 -3.60
C PRO A 696 19.07 10.60 -3.12
N GLU A 697 19.82 11.72 -3.06
CA GLU A 697 21.17 11.70 -2.47
C GLU A 697 21.05 11.36 -0.97
N GLU A 698 21.73 10.31 -0.50
CA GLU A 698 21.76 9.95 0.92
C GLU A 698 22.20 11.14 1.79
N GLY A 699 21.22 11.73 2.49
CA GLY A 699 21.45 12.84 3.40
C GLY A 699 22.17 12.39 4.66
N ASP A 700 23.33 13.00 4.95
CA ASP A 700 24.02 12.87 6.24
C ASP A 700 23.03 13.12 7.38
N GLY A 701 22.68 12.06 8.12
CA GLY A 701 21.61 11.98 9.13
C GLY A 701 21.86 12.80 10.40
N GLY A 702 22.23 14.07 10.22
CA GLY A 702 22.59 15.02 11.26
C GLY A 702 21.36 15.67 11.88
N ALA A 703 20.72 14.99 12.82
CA ALA A 703 19.67 15.55 13.68
C ALA A 703 20.20 16.73 14.53
N ASP A 704 20.22 17.94 13.98
CA ASP A 704 20.61 19.16 14.70
C ASP A 704 19.49 19.61 15.65
N ALA A 705 19.48 19.01 16.84
CA ALA A 705 18.67 19.42 17.98
C ALA A 705 19.17 20.79 18.54
N GLY A 706 19.02 21.84 17.74
CA GLY A 706 19.51 23.19 18.00
C GLY A 706 18.63 23.99 18.97
N ASP A 707 19.16 24.26 20.17
CA ASP A 707 18.50 25.02 21.25
C ASP A 707 17.84 26.34 20.79
N SER A 708 16.51 26.40 20.83
CA SER A 708 15.72 27.62 20.64
C SER A 708 15.69 28.52 21.90
N GLU A 709 16.83 29.08 22.31
CA GLU A 709 16.85 30.30 23.14
C GLU A 709 17.07 31.55 22.26
N GLY A 710 15.98 32.24 21.93
CA GLY A 710 15.97 33.31 20.92
C GLY A 710 16.50 34.68 21.38
N ASN A 711 16.59 35.61 20.42
CA ASN A 711 16.73 37.04 20.67
C ASN A 711 16.10 37.88 19.54
N GLU A 712 15.48 39.01 19.90
CA GLU A 712 14.76 39.87 18.95
C GLU A 712 15.67 40.61 17.95
N THR A 713 15.16 40.75 16.72
CA THR A 713 15.29 41.88 15.76
C THR A 713 16.61 42.68 15.66
N ASP A 714 17.12 42.83 14.43
CA ASP A 714 17.18 44.14 13.77
C ASP A 714 17.14 43.98 12.23
N ALA A 715 16.55 44.94 11.51
CA ALA A 715 16.19 44.81 10.10
C ALA A 715 16.92 45.80 9.17
N GLY A 716 17.99 45.32 8.52
CA GLY A 716 18.49 45.80 7.23
C GLY A 716 19.17 47.19 7.16
N ASN A 717 19.87 47.42 6.04
CA ASN A 717 19.99 48.77 5.44
C ASN A 717 20.46 48.72 3.97
N GLU A 718 19.52 48.72 3.04
CA GLU A 718 19.76 49.08 1.62
C GLU A 718 20.05 50.59 1.51
N THR A 719 20.98 51.02 0.65
CA THR A 719 21.53 52.38 0.71
C THR A 719 20.69 53.44 -0.02
N ALA A 720 19.81 54.13 0.71
CA ALA A 720 19.00 55.25 0.19
C ALA A 720 19.48 56.66 0.64
N ASN A 721 19.04 57.71 -0.09
CA ASN A 721 19.65 59.04 -0.07
C ASN A 721 19.17 60.01 1.03
N GLN A 722 20.00 61.01 1.33
CA GLN A 722 19.71 62.13 2.23
C GLN A 722 18.54 63.02 1.75
N THR A 723 17.78 63.62 2.68
CA THR A 723 17.44 65.07 2.72
C THR A 723 16.98 65.46 4.15
N GLU A 724 17.10 66.73 4.50
CA GLU A 724 16.88 67.34 5.83
C GLU A 724 15.39 67.59 6.16
N ILE A 725 15.00 67.63 7.46
CA ILE A 725 14.50 68.85 8.18
C ILE A 725 13.99 68.57 9.63
N GLU A 726 14.19 69.59 10.47
CA GLU A 726 13.65 70.00 11.81
C GLU A 726 12.17 69.64 12.11
N GLU A 727 11.59 69.66 13.33
CA GLU A 727 11.98 69.73 14.77
C GLU A 727 10.69 69.47 15.62
N GLU A 728 10.79 69.48 16.97
CA GLU A 728 9.69 69.47 17.99
C GLU A 728 8.87 68.17 18.15
N GLY A 729 8.38 67.78 19.35
CA GLY A 729 8.63 68.31 20.70
C GLY A 729 7.57 67.92 21.76
N PHE A 730 8.00 67.74 23.03
CA PHE A 730 7.19 67.39 24.24
C PHE A 730 6.62 65.94 24.24
N GLU A 731 6.67 65.14 25.33
CA GLU A 731 6.31 65.34 26.76
C GLU A 731 4.78 65.54 26.97
N ASN A 732 4.10 64.93 27.95
CA ASN A 732 4.56 64.26 29.18
C ASN A 732 3.51 63.28 29.79
N GLU A 733 3.92 62.50 30.82
CA GLU A 733 3.15 61.98 32.00
C GLU A 733 1.72 61.42 31.80
N THR A 734 1.46 60.09 31.90
CA THR A 734 1.39 59.17 33.10
C THR A 734 0.01 59.13 33.82
N ASP A 735 -0.15 58.10 34.66
CA ASP A 735 -1.22 57.86 35.66
C ASP A 735 -2.62 57.41 35.16
N ASN A 736 -3.34 56.45 35.80
CA ASN A 736 -2.99 55.46 36.83
C ASN A 736 -4.14 54.40 37.04
N GLU A 737 -3.82 53.27 37.67
CA GLU A 737 -4.65 52.38 38.52
C GLU A 737 -6.06 51.84 38.09
N SER A 738 -6.07 50.54 37.78
CA SER A 738 -6.82 49.43 38.44
C SER A 738 -8.35 49.45 38.72
N ASN A 739 -9.07 48.50 38.09
CA ASN A 739 -9.85 47.39 38.71
C ASN A 739 -10.49 46.57 37.55
N ALA A 740 -10.51 45.24 37.49
CA ALA A 740 -10.69 44.14 38.46
C ALA A 740 -12.12 43.53 38.46
N THR A 741 -12.16 42.21 38.18
CA THR A 741 -13.14 41.18 38.59
C THR A 741 -14.57 41.12 38.02
N VAL A 742 -14.82 40.00 37.31
CA VAL A 742 -15.85 38.95 37.60
C VAL A 742 -17.24 39.05 36.93
N ASP A 743 -17.56 37.97 36.22
CA ASP A 743 -18.82 37.25 35.89
C ASP A 743 -20.11 38.05 35.60
N GLU A 744 -20.71 37.82 34.41
CA GLU A 744 -21.65 36.68 34.19
C GLU A 744 -21.26 35.94 32.90
#